data_AF-A0A953CPC4-F1
#
_entry.id   AF-A0A953CPC4-F1
#
_cell.length_a   1.000
_cell.length_b   1.000
_cell.length_c   1.000
_cell.angle_alpha   90.00
_cell.angle_beta   90.00
_cell.angle_gamma   90.00
#
_symmetry.space_group_name_H-M   'P 1'
#
loop_
_entity.id
_entity.type
_entity.pdbx_description
1 polymer ?
#
loop_
_entity_poly.entity_id
_entity_poly.type
_entity_poly.pdbx_seq_one_letter_code
_entity_poly.pdbx_strand_id
1 'polypeptide(L)'
;MLSEANSKGFVRVLILLDDTVTLERMDDERDSLTAVMEEKAQKVLSELGQNALPSGYWNSGIGQMGAYVNESGLHILAASDQAISFIRDITHPYRIKASDADGSLDAVEKAIIADGSANVEIFLNVDSVDYDIDRSGKTVLSPSTAMSAQAQTIKSIILKDNHATGIKILEDDFSSRPVLRANIDRTAFHALIERDDIRAIRPINYVDPRVAQWPEEVLEAAKEFGDAEVMITLRGGDLFTPKTGYLPETAIKSQVEANQRAFKDIIAQTGALDPDEESLSGANIGVLHVRLPFEALAKLYDSKDERILSIELNKPVAETSLTNSTNLMNLPQAWNKGHRAAGQNIVIIDTGVRKDHAFFTTGSTTRVTYEACFGTNGVGPGGVVYSSICPSANSLGDSPLGLAGSGAPNSNLTVCNSAPNHDCSHGTHVAGIAAGRQNPVLSPSNLQGVAPDASIISVQVFSYSTNPPKGSAFTSDIQAALGAIDQNTVGTSSPNTVNLSISSPTLYSSISSPTCPTFYNSQVSNLNSKGIPVIASTGNNSNKGAISLPACTPLVIKVSSVKNDSTGTTLSNFANIISQSVFSGPILLAPGGEDGGTGIVSAHYANTIATVPMSGTSMAAPHVAGFYAAIKAATPGTSVANATAWIVTTGSIPVTINLPVPVGNQVFRRVRAPNF
;
A
#
# COMPACT_ATOMS: atom_id res chain seq x y z
N MET A 1 8.74 22.53 7.62
CA MET A 1 7.91 23.52 6.90
C MET A 1 8.75 24.75 6.56
N LEU A 2 8.99 25.72 7.47
CA LEU A 2 9.84 26.90 7.17
C LEU A 2 11.15 26.56 6.44
N SER A 3 12.03 25.74 7.03
CA SER A 3 13.31 25.31 6.41
C SER A 3 13.21 24.65 5.01
N GLU A 4 12.01 24.27 4.57
CA GLU A 4 11.73 23.63 3.28
C GLU A 4 11.03 24.58 2.31
N ALA A 5 10.13 25.44 2.80
CA ALA A 5 9.68 26.60 2.03
C ALA A 5 10.88 27.47 1.64
N ASN A 6 11.86 27.63 2.52
CA ASN A 6 13.04 28.47 2.28
C ASN A 6 14.09 27.77 1.38
N SER A 7 14.04 26.44 1.21
CA SER A 7 14.96 25.70 0.32
C SER A 7 14.35 25.29 -1.03
N LYS A 8 13.02 25.11 -1.10
CA LYS A 8 12.25 24.78 -2.31
C LYS A 8 11.41 25.94 -2.87
N GLY A 9 11.34 27.07 -2.16
CA GLY A 9 10.43 28.19 -2.43
C GLY A 9 9.01 27.97 -1.91
N PHE A 10 8.51 26.73 -1.92
CA PHE A 10 7.19 26.33 -1.44
C PHE A 10 7.26 24.99 -0.70
N VAL A 11 6.34 24.75 0.24
CA VAL A 11 6.14 23.46 0.92
C VAL A 11 4.67 23.04 0.82
N ARG A 12 4.41 21.74 0.68
CA ARG A 12 3.03 21.24 0.67
C ARG A 12 2.48 21.08 2.09
N VAL A 13 1.34 21.71 2.33
CA VAL A 13 0.61 21.69 3.60
C VAL A 13 -0.75 21.00 3.43
N LEU A 14 -1.12 20.26 4.47
CA LEU A 14 -2.44 19.67 4.67
C LEU A 14 -3.14 20.56 5.70
N ILE A 15 -4.23 21.20 5.27
CA ILE A 15 -5.00 22.20 6.02
C ILE A 15 -6.33 21.59 6.44
N LEU A 16 -6.69 21.78 7.71
CA LEU A 16 -7.96 21.39 8.30
C LEU A 16 -8.92 22.58 8.24
N LEU A 17 -10.00 22.44 7.46
CA LEU A 17 -11.07 23.41 7.29
C LEU A 17 -12.21 23.18 8.29
N ASP A 18 -12.38 21.94 8.76
CA ASP A 18 -13.43 21.54 9.68
C ASP A 18 -13.00 20.28 10.46
N ASP A 19 -12.83 20.43 11.77
CA ASP A 19 -12.49 19.35 12.72
C ASP A 19 -13.73 18.68 13.33
N THR A 20 -14.93 19.15 12.98
CA THR A 20 -16.22 18.62 13.45
C THR A 20 -16.87 17.65 12.45
N VAL A 21 -16.12 17.19 11.44
CA VAL A 21 -16.60 16.24 10.42
C VAL A 21 -16.50 14.81 10.96
N THR A 22 -17.60 14.33 11.52
CA THR A 22 -17.78 12.93 11.97
C THR A 22 -18.14 12.01 10.80
N LEU A 23 -18.04 10.69 11.00
CA LEU A 23 -18.50 9.70 10.02
C LEU A 23 -20.00 9.87 9.69
N GLU A 24 -20.79 10.33 10.65
CA GLU A 24 -22.23 10.62 10.52
C GLU A 24 -22.49 11.71 9.49
N ARG A 25 -21.77 12.83 9.58
CA ARG A 25 -21.87 13.94 8.62
C ARG A 25 -21.31 13.57 7.23
N MET A 26 -20.35 12.65 7.16
CA MET A 26 -19.82 12.12 5.90
C MET A 26 -20.81 11.20 5.16
N ASP A 27 -21.66 10.49 5.92
CA ASP A 27 -22.73 9.62 5.41
C ASP A 27 -23.98 10.43 5.04
N ASP A 28 -24.54 11.17 6.01
CA ASP A 28 -25.86 11.81 5.92
C ASP A 28 -25.84 13.17 5.19
N GLU A 29 -24.76 13.97 5.32
CA GLU A 29 -24.71 15.36 4.83
C GLU A 29 -23.87 15.55 3.54
N ARG A 30 -23.37 14.47 2.92
CA ARG A 30 -22.20 14.50 2.01
C ARG A 30 -22.18 15.63 0.96
N ASP A 31 -23.28 15.83 0.23
CA ASP A 31 -23.32 16.84 -0.85
C ASP A 31 -23.28 18.28 -0.30
N SER A 32 -23.99 18.54 0.81
CA SER A 32 -23.98 19.85 1.47
C SER A 32 -22.65 20.08 2.20
N LEU A 33 -22.09 19.05 2.84
CA LEU A 33 -20.76 19.07 3.43
C LEU A 33 -19.71 19.44 2.38
N THR A 34 -19.73 18.78 1.21
CA THR A 34 -18.80 19.05 0.09
C THR A 34 -18.89 20.51 -0.37
N ALA A 35 -20.11 21.04 -0.53
CA ALA A 35 -20.32 22.43 -0.92
C ALA A 35 -19.78 23.43 0.13
N VAL A 36 -20.03 23.20 1.42
CA VAL A 36 -19.50 24.06 2.50
C VAL A 36 -17.98 23.95 2.61
N MET A 37 -17.40 22.77 2.39
CA MET A 37 -15.95 22.60 2.38
C MET A 37 -15.29 23.32 1.19
N GLU A 38 -15.91 23.35 0.01
CA GLU A 38 -15.39 24.15 -1.11
C GLU A 38 -15.49 25.65 -0.83
N GLU A 39 -16.58 26.13 -0.22
CA GLU A 39 -16.67 27.55 0.20
C GLU A 39 -15.57 27.92 1.20
N LYS A 40 -15.28 27.04 2.18
CA LYS A 40 -14.15 27.23 3.12
C LYS A 40 -12.79 27.19 2.41
N ALA A 41 -12.59 26.24 1.49
CA ALA A 41 -11.33 26.11 0.76
C ALA A 41 -11.03 27.35 -0.10
N GLN A 42 -12.04 27.88 -0.81
CA GLN A 42 -11.90 29.10 -1.61
C GLN A 42 -11.57 30.34 -0.74
N LYS A 43 -12.07 30.42 0.49
CA LYS A 43 -11.66 31.48 1.44
C LYS A 43 -10.20 31.36 1.84
N VAL A 44 -9.73 30.16 2.21
CA VAL A 44 -8.30 29.92 2.54
C VAL A 44 -7.39 30.22 1.34
N LEU A 45 -7.79 29.84 0.12
CA LEU A 45 -7.06 30.21 -1.10
C LEU A 45 -7.04 31.73 -1.33
N SER A 46 -8.14 32.43 -1.04
CA SER A 46 -8.22 33.89 -1.13
C SER A 46 -7.39 34.63 -0.06
N GLU A 47 -7.22 34.05 1.14
CA GLU A 47 -6.32 34.59 2.18
C GLU A 47 -4.85 34.39 1.82
N LEU A 48 -4.50 33.22 1.28
CA LEU A 48 -3.15 32.91 0.79
C LEU A 48 -2.77 33.78 -0.41
N GLY A 49 -3.68 33.92 -1.38
CA GLY A 49 -3.44 34.65 -2.63
C GLY A 49 -2.16 34.20 -3.33
N GLN A 50 -1.31 35.16 -3.69
CA GLN A 50 0.00 34.92 -4.32
C GLN A 50 1.00 34.09 -3.49
N ASN A 51 0.69 33.78 -2.22
CA ASN A 51 1.54 32.99 -1.34
C ASN A 51 1.26 31.48 -1.43
N ALA A 52 0.22 31.09 -2.15
CA ALA A 52 -0.01 29.73 -2.63
C ALA A 52 0.34 29.60 -4.12
N LEU A 53 0.67 28.39 -4.59
CA LEU A 53 0.64 28.09 -6.02
C LEU A 53 -0.82 27.98 -6.50
N PRO A 54 -1.14 28.42 -7.73
CA PRO A 54 -2.47 28.27 -8.32
C PRO A 54 -2.75 26.84 -8.83
N SER A 55 -1.93 25.86 -8.44
CA SER A 55 -2.00 24.46 -8.83
C SER A 55 -1.48 23.53 -7.72
N GLY A 56 -1.72 22.23 -7.84
CA GLY A 56 -1.42 21.25 -6.78
C GLY A 56 -2.29 21.42 -5.52
N TYR A 57 -3.33 22.25 -5.60
CA TYR A 57 -4.45 22.34 -4.66
C TYR A 57 -5.36 21.12 -4.80
N TRP A 58 -5.88 20.63 -3.68
CA TRP A 58 -6.99 19.68 -3.64
C TRP A 58 -7.90 19.96 -2.44
N ASN A 59 -9.19 19.66 -2.59
CA ASN A 59 -10.15 19.59 -1.49
C ASN A 59 -10.67 18.14 -1.38
N SER A 60 -10.86 17.65 -0.15
CA SER A 60 -11.40 16.31 0.10
C SER A 60 -12.93 16.25 0.07
N GLY A 61 -13.61 17.39 0.21
CA GLY A 61 -15.04 17.47 0.50
C GLY A 61 -15.42 17.13 1.95
N ILE A 62 -14.48 16.64 2.78
CA ILE A 62 -14.74 16.08 4.11
C ILE A 62 -13.87 16.72 5.22
N GLY A 63 -13.61 18.03 5.11
CA GLY A 63 -12.97 18.83 6.16
C GLY A 63 -11.50 19.18 5.91
N GLN A 64 -10.85 18.63 4.87
CA GLN A 64 -9.42 18.90 4.59
C GLN A 64 -9.18 19.37 3.16
N MET A 65 -8.20 20.26 3.01
CA MET A 65 -7.60 20.62 1.72
C MET A 65 -6.08 20.50 1.79
N GLY A 66 -5.41 20.47 0.64
CA GLY A 66 -3.97 20.66 0.55
C GLY A 66 -3.61 21.77 -0.42
N ALA A 67 -2.48 22.43 -0.15
CA ALA A 67 -1.94 23.50 -1.00
C ALA A 67 -0.41 23.52 -0.93
N TYR A 68 0.23 24.12 -1.93
CA TYR A 68 1.64 24.48 -1.88
C TYR A 68 1.76 25.94 -1.46
N VAL A 69 2.45 26.22 -0.34
CA VAL A 69 2.58 27.57 0.22
C VAL A 69 4.05 27.97 0.46
N ASN A 70 4.37 29.25 0.27
CA ASN A 70 5.68 29.81 0.57
C ASN A 70 5.83 30.16 2.08
N GLU A 71 6.96 30.75 2.48
CA GLU A 71 7.20 31.18 3.87
C GLU A 71 6.10 32.10 4.41
N SER A 72 5.73 33.15 3.66
CA SER A 72 4.63 34.06 4.00
C SER A 72 3.27 33.34 4.10
N GLY A 73 3.03 32.33 3.25
CA GLY A 73 1.81 31.51 3.28
C GLY A 73 1.70 30.65 4.53
N LEU A 74 2.82 30.16 5.08
CA LEU A 74 2.85 29.50 6.39
C LEU A 74 2.48 30.47 7.52
N HIS A 75 2.90 31.74 7.42
CA HIS A 75 2.52 32.77 8.39
C HIS A 75 1.05 33.19 8.29
N ILE A 76 0.49 33.25 7.07
CA ILE A 76 -0.94 33.48 6.83
C ILE A 76 -1.77 32.35 7.45
N LEU A 77 -1.44 31.08 7.19
CA LEU A 77 -2.15 29.94 7.79
C LEU A 77 -2.02 29.87 9.32
N ALA A 78 -0.92 30.37 9.90
CA ALA A 78 -0.74 30.47 11.34
C ALA A 78 -1.54 31.61 12.01
N ALA A 79 -2.21 32.46 11.21
CA ALA A 79 -3.03 33.58 11.65
C ALA A 79 -4.42 33.61 10.97
N SER A 80 -4.84 32.51 10.34
CA SER A 80 -6.10 32.40 9.60
C SER A 80 -7.23 31.90 10.51
N ASP A 81 -8.36 32.61 10.48
CA ASP A 81 -9.61 32.15 11.12
C ASP A 81 -10.36 31.08 10.28
N GLN A 82 -9.88 30.76 9.08
CA GLN A 82 -10.48 29.77 8.16
C GLN A 82 -9.74 28.42 8.17
N ALA A 83 -8.44 28.42 8.48
CA ALA A 83 -7.59 27.23 8.59
C ALA A 83 -7.42 26.81 10.06
N ILE A 84 -8.32 25.94 10.57
CA ILE A 84 -8.35 25.47 11.97
C ILE A 84 -6.99 24.92 12.43
N SER A 85 -6.30 24.19 11.55
CA SER A 85 -4.89 23.85 11.72
C SER A 85 -4.25 23.46 10.40
N PHE A 86 -2.92 23.36 10.35
CA PHE A 86 -2.20 22.79 9.21
C PHE A 86 -0.97 22.00 9.65
N ILE A 87 -0.62 20.98 8.86
CA ILE A 87 0.57 20.15 9.01
C ILE A 87 1.25 19.94 7.65
N ARG A 88 2.41 19.27 7.62
CA ARG A 88 2.99 18.75 6.37
C ARG A 88 1.98 17.83 5.69
N ASP A 89 1.76 17.98 4.38
CA ASP A 89 0.95 17.02 3.62
C ASP A 89 1.69 15.70 3.38
N ILE A 90 1.61 14.79 4.37
CA ILE A 90 2.09 13.41 4.26
C ILE A 90 1.19 12.53 3.37
N THR A 91 0.09 13.07 2.81
CA THR A 91 -0.82 12.36 1.89
C THR A 91 -0.49 12.58 0.41
N HIS A 92 0.41 13.52 0.07
CA HIS A 92 0.75 13.81 -1.33
C HIS A 92 1.18 12.59 -2.16
N PRO A 93 2.02 11.65 -1.68
CA PRO A 93 2.43 10.49 -2.50
C PRO A 93 1.26 9.62 -2.98
N TYR A 94 0.14 9.61 -2.24
CA TYR A 94 -1.07 8.88 -2.60
C TYR A 94 -1.88 9.55 -3.72
N ARG A 95 -1.63 10.84 -3.99
CA ARG A 95 -2.33 11.68 -5.00
C ARG A 95 -1.55 11.82 -6.30
N ILE A 96 -0.24 11.62 -6.29
CA ILE A 96 0.59 11.58 -7.50
C ILE A 96 0.11 10.43 -8.39
N LYS A 97 -0.34 10.75 -9.61
CA LYS A 97 -0.86 9.80 -10.60
C LYS A 97 0.19 9.41 -11.63
N ALA A 98 1.04 10.36 -12.03
CA ALA A 98 2.23 10.08 -12.82
C ALA A 98 3.11 9.01 -12.13
N SER A 99 3.75 8.15 -12.90
CA SER A 99 4.75 7.20 -12.42
C SER A 99 5.99 7.95 -11.97
N ASP A 100 6.56 7.48 -10.86
CA ASP A 100 7.85 7.90 -10.29
C ASP A 100 8.65 6.65 -9.88
N ALA A 101 8.35 5.50 -10.49
CA ALA A 101 8.94 4.22 -10.14
C ALA A 101 10.45 4.16 -10.43
N ASP A 102 10.97 5.13 -11.19
CA ASP A 102 12.36 5.38 -11.57
C ASP A 102 12.98 6.58 -10.83
N GLY A 103 12.23 7.35 -10.03
CA GLY A 103 12.70 8.58 -9.39
C GLY A 103 12.78 9.81 -10.32
N SER A 104 12.07 9.77 -11.44
CA SER A 104 12.09 10.84 -12.45
C SER A 104 11.41 12.14 -12.00
N LEU A 105 10.32 12.09 -11.23
CA LEU A 105 9.67 13.30 -10.69
C LEU A 105 10.60 13.99 -9.69
N ASP A 106 11.32 13.20 -8.90
CA ASP A 106 12.32 13.66 -7.94
C ASP A 106 13.53 14.32 -8.64
N ALA A 107 13.80 13.99 -9.91
CA ALA A 107 14.78 14.66 -10.75
C ALA A 107 14.22 15.96 -11.41
N VAL A 108 12.95 15.96 -11.82
CA VAL A 108 12.27 17.16 -12.33
C VAL A 108 12.16 18.23 -11.24
N GLU A 109 11.79 17.87 -10.00
CA GLU A 109 11.70 18.83 -8.89
C GLU A 109 13.07 19.47 -8.60
N LYS A 110 14.16 18.69 -8.60
CA LYS A 110 15.52 19.20 -8.39
C LYS A 110 15.94 20.20 -9.48
N ALA A 111 15.62 19.93 -10.74
CA ALA A 111 15.85 20.88 -11.84
C ALA A 111 15.02 22.17 -11.67
N ILE A 112 13.74 22.07 -11.32
CA ILE A 112 12.88 23.23 -11.04
C ILE A 112 13.34 24.04 -9.80
N ILE A 113 13.96 23.40 -8.82
CA ILE A 113 14.57 24.08 -7.66
C ILE A 113 15.85 24.83 -8.06
N ALA A 114 16.66 24.29 -8.96
CA ALA A 114 17.90 24.90 -9.43
C ALA A 114 17.67 26.02 -10.46
N ASP A 115 16.91 25.74 -11.51
CA ASP A 115 16.79 26.56 -12.72
C ASP A 115 15.43 27.26 -12.86
N GLY A 116 14.53 27.09 -11.88
CA GLY A 116 13.15 27.60 -11.89
C GLY A 116 12.19 26.87 -12.84
N SER A 117 12.72 26.07 -13.76
CA SER A 117 11.99 25.27 -14.75
C SER A 117 12.78 24.01 -15.11
N ALA A 118 12.13 23.03 -15.74
CA ALA A 118 12.78 21.81 -16.24
C ALA A 118 12.36 21.49 -17.67
N ASN A 119 13.31 21.06 -18.51
CA ASN A 119 13.03 20.51 -19.83
C ASN A 119 12.67 19.03 -19.70
N VAL A 120 11.44 18.66 -20.02
CA VAL A 120 10.85 17.34 -19.75
C VAL A 120 10.20 16.69 -20.97
N GLU A 121 10.10 15.38 -20.90
CA GLU A 121 9.20 14.52 -21.68
C GLU A 121 8.00 14.15 -20.81
N ILE A 122 6.79 14.54 -21.25
CA ILE A 122 5.51 14.23 -20.61
C ILE A 122 4.88 13.08 -21.39
N PHE A 123 4.79 11.91 -20.77
CA PHE A 123 4.27 10.69 -21.39
C PHE A 123 2.75 10.65 -21.23
N LEU A 124 2.01 10.81 -22.32
CA LEU A 124 0.55 10.97 -22.31
C LEU A 124 -0.17 9.62 -22.21
N ASN A 125 -1.29 9.60 -21.48
CA ASN A 125 -2.07 8.39 -21.24
C ASN A 125 -3.07 8.12 -22.36
N VAL A 126 -2.55 7.61 -23.48
CA VAL A 126 -3.35 7.19 -24.65
C VAL A 126 -3.77 5.72 -24.55
N ASP A 127 -4.86 5.39 -25.23
CA ASP A 127 -5.27 4.03 -25.59
C ASP A 127 -4.46 3.52 -26.80
N SER A 128 -4.57 2.22 -27.06
CA SER A 128 -4.26 1.62 -28.38
C SER A 128 -2.85 1.92 -28.92
N VAL A 129 -1.85 1.87 -28.02
CA VAL A 129 -0.42 1.83 -28.35
C VAL A 129 0.17 0.50 -27.88
N ASP A 130 0.36 -0.42 -28.83
CA ASP A 130 1.15 -1.64 -28.62
C ASP A 130 2.64 -1.29 -28.64
N TYR A 131 3.43 -2.03 -27.88
CA TYR A 131 4.87 -1.80 -27.76
C TYR A 131 5.61 -3.05 -27.27
N ASP A 132 6.91 -3.11 -27.55
CA ASP A 132 7.82 -4.10 -26.99
C ASP A 132 8.92 -3.43 -26.15
N ILE A 133 9.58 -4.23 -25.31
CA ILE A 133 10.81 -3.85 -24.61
C ILE A 133 11.94 -4.69 -25.20
N ASP A 134 12.83 -4.06 -25.96
CA ASP A 134 13.96 -4.73 -26.59
C ASP A 134 15.04 -5.13 -25.57
N ARG A 135 16.04 -5.91 -26.01
CA ARG A 135 17.08 -6.47 -25.13
C ARG A 135 18.05 -5.42 -24.56
N SER A 136 17.94 -4.14 -24.95
CA SER A 136 18.62 -3.00 -24.31
C SER A 136 17.72 -2.25 -23.32
N GLY A 137 16.60 -2.85 -22.91
CA GLY A 137 15.59 -2.22 -22.04
C GLY A 137 14.76 -1.13 -22.71
N LYS A 138 15.02 -0.82 -24.00
CA LYS A 138 14.39 0.29 -24.70
C LYS A 138 13.01 -0.09 -25.22
N THR A 139 12.09 0.89 -25.17
CA THR A 139 10.74 0.72 -25.72
C THR A 139 10.72 0.88 -27.24
N VAL A 140 10.10 -0.08 -27.91
CA VAL A 140 9.83 -0.08 -29.35
C VAL A 140 8.32 0.04 -29.53
N LEU A 141 7.84 1.21 -29.96
CA LEU A 141 6.41 1.48 -30.12
C LEU A 141 5.90 1.03 -31.50
N SER A 142 4.65 0.58 -31.55
CA SER A 142 3.86 0.40 -32.77
C SER A 142 2.85 1.56 -32.88
N PRO A 143 3.25 2.75 -33.37
CA PRO A 143 2.39 3.94 -33.39
C PRO A 143 1.21 3.78 -34.33
N SER A 144 0.08 4.38 -33.95
CA SER A 144 -1.17 4.38 -34.72
C SER A 144 -1.74 5.79 -34.90
N THR A 145 -2.51 6.02 -35.96
CA THR A 145 -3.18 7.31 -36.17
C THR A 145 -4.19 7.65 -35.06
N ALA A 146 -4.78 6.63 -34.43
CA ALA A 146 -5.62 6.77 -33.25
C ALA A 146 -4.83 7.29 -32.03
N MET A 147 -3.67 6.69 -31.75
CA MET A 147 -2.73 7.14 -30.71
C MET A 147 -2.34 8.61 -30.91
N SER A 148 -1.96 9.00 -32.13
CA SER A 148 -1.60 10.39 -32.45
C SER A 148 -2.77 11.36 -32.24
N ALA A 149 -3.99 11.00 -32.65
CA ALA A 149 -5.18 11.82 -32.47
C ALA A 149 -5.58 11.99 -30.99
N GLN A 150 -5.47 10.93 -30.20
CA GLN A 150 -5.72 10.99 -28.76
C GLN A 150 -4.66 11.81 -28.02
N ALA A 151 -3.38 11.68 -28.39
CA ALA A 151 -2.30 12.51 -27.85
C ALA A 151 -2.53 14.01 -28.15
N GLN A 152 -2.96 14.37 -29.37
CA GLN A 152 -3.36 15.75 -29.68
C GLN A 152 -4.57 16.21 -28.87
N THR A 153 -5.52 15.31 -28.57
CA THR A 153 -6.69 15.60 -27.73
C THR A 153 -6.28 15.88 -26.29
N ILE A 154 -5.45 15.02 -25.68
CA ILE A 154 -4.92 15.20 -24.32
C ILE A 154 -4.10 16.50 -24.20
N LYS A 155 -3.20 16.77 -25.16
CA LYS A 155 -2.48 18.05 -25.24
C LYS A 155 -3.44 19.24 -25.23
N SER A 156 -4.55 19.13 -25.96
CA SER A 156 -5.59 20.16 -26.06
C SER A 156 -6.51 20.27 -24.83
N ILE A 157 -6.37 19.38 -23.84
CA ILE A 157 -6.98 19.50 -22.51
C ILE A 157 -5.97 20.16 -21.56
N ILE A 158 -4.74 19.63 -21.48
CA ILE A 158 -3.65 20.18 -20.64
C ILE A 158 -3.45 21.69 -20.88
N LEU A 159 -3.48 22.14 -22.14
CA LEU A 159 -3.26 23.54 -22.51
C LEU A 159 -4.46 24.48 -22.28
N LYS A 160 -5.58 24.00 -21.73
CA LYS A 160 -6.74 24.84 -21.37
C LYS A 160 -6.80 25.22 -19.90
N ASP A 161 -6.11 24.48 -19.04
CA ASP A 161 -6.17 24.68 -17.60
C ASP A 161 -5.29 25.85 -17.12
N ASN A 162 -5.59 26.37 -15.93
CA ASN A 162 -4.93 27.55 -15.35
C ASN A 162 -3.39 27.44 -15.19
N HIS A 163 -2.82 26.24 -15.31
CA HIS A 163 -1.38 25.99 -15.24
C HIS A 163 -0.67 25.98 -16.61
N ALA A 164 -1.41 26.10 -17.73
CA ALA A 164 -0.86 26.06 -19.09
C ALA A 164 0.15 27.18 -19.36
N THR A 165 0.07 28.32 -18.65
CA THR A 165 1.08 29.41 -18.70
C THR A 165 2.46 28.98 -18.23
N GLY A 166 2.54 27.94 -17.39
CA GLY A 166 3.78 27.31 -16.94
C GLY A 166 4.34 26.26 -17.90
N ILE A 167 3.70 26.03 -19.06
CA ILE A 167 4.10 25.01 -20.05
C ILE A 167 4.53 25.69 -21.36
N LYS A 168 5.82 25.59 -21.68
CA LYS A 168 6.37 26.01 -22.97
C LYS A 168 6.71 24.79 -23.82
N ILE A 169 5.89 24.50 -24.83
CA ILE A 169 6.09 23.38 -25.77
C ILE A 169 7.45 23.51 -26.47
N LEU A 170 8.13 22.37 -26.63
CA LEU A 170 9.38 22.21 -27.38
C LEU A 170 9.18 21.30 -28.61
N GLU A 171 8.37 20.24 -28.47
CA GLU A 171 8.06 19.26 -29.53
C GLU A 171 6.72 18.60 -29.21
N ASP A 172 5.78 18.58 -30.17
CA ASP A 172 4.42 18.01 -30.02
C ASP A 172 3.99 17.15 -31.22
N ASP A 173 4.96 16.55 -31.91
CA ASP A 173 4.72 15.52 -32.92
C ASP A 173 4.47 14.16 -32.28
N PHE A 174 3.23 13.70 -32.36
CA PHE A 174 2.81 12.39 -31.88
C PHE A 174 2.75 11.32 -32.99
N SER A 175 3.42 11.52 -34.12
CA SER A 175 3.51 10.56 -35.22
C SER A 175 4.16 9.23 -34.82
N SER A 176 5.13 9.29 -33.90
CA SER A 176 5.98 8.16 -33.50
C SER A 176 5.77 7.71 -32.06
N ARG A 177 5.33 8.60 -31.16
CA ARG A 177 5.17 8.34 -29.72
C ARG A 177 4.20 9.31 -29.05
N PRO A 178 3.49 8.92 -27.98
CA PRO A 178 2.55 9.79 -27.26
C PRO A 178 3.28 10.64 -26.20
N VAL A 179 4.30 11.41 -26.62
CA VAL A 179 5.19 12.16 -25.71
C VAL A 179 5.26 13.62 -26.10
N LEU A 180 4.86 14.51 -25.19
CA LEU A 180 4.98 15.96 -25.34
C LEU A 180 6.30 16.42 -24.71
N ARG A 181 7.18 17.08 -25.47
CA ARG A 181 8.33 17.77 -24.87
C ARG A 181 7.95 19.20 -24.52
N ALA A 182 8.26 19.60 -23.29
CA ALA A 182 8.03 20.95 -22.81
C ALA A 182 9.14 21.40 -21.85
N ASN A 183 9.35 22.71 -21.77
CA ASN A 183 9.90 23.33 -20.57
C ASN A 183 8.72 23.62 -19.62
N ILE A 184 8.80 23.14 -18.38
CA ILE A 184 7.74 23.34 -17.36
C ILE A 184 8.27 24.05 -16.12
N ASP A 185 7.47 24.94 -15.55
CA ASP A 185 7.74 25.57 -14.26
C ASP A 185 7.20 24.74 -13.07
N ARG A 186 7.38 25.24 -11.84
CA ARG A 186 6.85 24.63 -10.61
C ARG A 186 5.31 24.50 -10.63
N THR A 187 4.62 25.47 -11.21
CA THR A 187 3.15 25.51 -11.31
C THR A 187 2.63 24.40 -12.22
N ALA A 188 3.23 24.25 -13.39
CA ALA A 188 2.92 23.18 -14.32
C ALA A 188 3.27 21.81 -13.72
N PHE A 189 4.45 21.65 -13.13
CA PHE A 189 4.87 20.37 -12.53
C PHE A 189 3.88 19.84 -11.49
N HIS A 190 3.53 20.64 -10.47
CA HIS A 190 2.58 20.18 -9.44
C HIS A 190 1.13 20.04 -9.93
N ALA A 191 0.78 20.59 -11.09
CA ALA A 191 -0.48 20.30 -11.76
C ALA A 191 -0.43 18.96 -12.51
N LEU A 192 0.59 18.75 -13.33
CA LEU A 192 0.72 17.63 -14.26
C LEU A 192 0.85 16.28 -13.53
N ILE A 193 1.56 16.24 -12.40
CA ILE A 193 1.79 14.97 -11.66
C ILE A 193 0.54 14.36 -11.01
N GLU A 194 -0.55 15.11 -10.83
CA GLU A 194 -1.81 14.61 -10.23
C GLU A 194 -2.93 14.35 -11.28
N ARG A 195 -2.60 14.35 -12.59
CA ARG A 195 -3.56 14.12 -13.70
C ARG A 195 -3.67 12.65 -14.11
N ASP A 196 -4.87 12.22 -14.50
CA ASP A 196 -5.13 10.86 -15.03
C ASP A 196 -4.66 10.69 -16.47
N ASP A 197 -4.52 11.78 -17.24
CA ASP A 197 -4.11 11.77 -18.64
C ASP A 197 -2.57 11.79 -18.86
N ILE A 198 -1.78 11.62 -17.79
CA ILE A 198 -0.31 11.58 -17.81
C ILE A 198 0.21 10.32 -17.10
N ARG A 199 0.99 9.51 -17.82
CA ARG A 199 1.60 8.27 -17.29
C ARG A 199 2.90 8.51 -16.54
N ALA A 200 3.74 9.46 -16.98
CA ALA A 200 5.04 9.79 -16.38
C ALA A 200 5.53 11.16 -16.84
N ILE A 201 6.46 11.77 -16.09
CA ILE A 201 7.17 12.99 -16.49
C ILE A 201 8.66 12.80 -16.20
N ARG A 202 9.51 12.87 -17.23
CA ARG A 202 10.96 12.66 -17.09
C ARG A 202 11.73 13.86 -17.64
N PRO A 203 12.92 14.20 -17.11
CA PRO A 203 13.84 15.11 -17.80
C PRO A 203 14.13 14.63 -19.24
N ILE A 204 14.39 15.55 -20.19
CA ILE A 204 14.85 15.16 -21.53
C ILE A 204 16.22 14.47 -21.41
N ASN A 205 16.37 13.31 -22.05
CA ASN A 205 17.52 12.39 -21.92
C ASN A 205 17.72 11.82 -20.50
N TYR A 206 16.65 11.69 -19.70
CA TYR A 206 16.71 10.98 -18.42
C TYR A 206 17.20 9.54 -18.58
N VAL A 207 18.13 9.14 -17.72
CA VAL A 207 18.60 7.76 -17.57
C VAL A 207 18.11 7.25 -16.23
N ASP A 208 17.45 6.10 -16.22
CA ASP A 208 16.97 5.43 -15.02
C ASP A 208 18.14 5.13 -14.05
N PRO A 209 18.19 5.73 -12.86
CA PRO A 209 19.30 5.58 -11.92
C PRO A 209 19.25 4.25 -11.13
N ARG A 210 18.20 3.43 -11.30
CA ARG A 210 18.02 2.20 -10.51
C ARG A 210 19.00 1.11 -10.94
N VAL A 211 19.97 0.83 -10.07
CA VAL A 211 20.89 -0.30 -10.22
C VAL A 211 20.12 -1.62 -10.13
N ALA A 212 20.31 -2.53 -11.09
CA ALA A 212 19.67 -3.84 -11.07
C ALA A 212 20.21 -4.71 -9.92
N GLN A 213 19.33 -5.40 -9.20
CA GLN A 213 19.68 -6.23 -8.04
C GLN A 213 19.87 -7.69 -8.43
N TRP A 214 21.06 -8.23 -8.13
CA TRP A 214 21.50 -9.58 -8.46
C TRP A 214 22.14 -10.25 -7.23
N PRO A 215 21.36 -10.61 -6.20
CA PRO A 215 21.85 -11.14 -4.93
C PRO A 215 22.34 -12.59 -5.06
N GLU A 216 23.62 -12.81 -4.70
CA GLU A 216 24.33 -14.09 -4.85
C GLU A 216 23.62 -15.29 -4.19
N GLU A 217 22.90 -15.05 -3.09
CA GLU A 217 22.09 -16.04 -2.36
C GLU A 217 21.07 -16.79 -3.23
N VAL A 218 20.62 -16.21 -4.36
CA VAL A 218 19.73 -16.89 -5.33
C VAL A 218 20.47 -18.01 -6.04
N LEU A 219 21.72 -17.78 -6.44
CA LEU A 219 22.57 -18.82 -7.04
C LEU A 219 23.02 -19.84 -6.00
N GLU A 220 23.28 -19.42 -4.76
CA GLU A 220 23.63 -20.33 -3.66
C GLU A 220 22.48 -21.31 -3.37
N ALA A 221 21.25 -20.81 -3.19
CA ALA A 221 20.07 -21.65 -2.97
C ALA A 221 19.82 -22.60 -4.14
N ALA A 222 19.86 -22.10 -5.38
CA ALA A 222 19.67 -22.93 -6.57
C ALA A 222 20.75 -24.03 -6.71
N LYS A 223 21.98 -23.74 -6.29
CA LYS A 223 23.10 -24.69 -6.30
C LYS A 223 23.02 -25.72 -5.18
N GLU A 224 22.40 -25.39 -4.04
CA GLU A 224 22.17 -26.31 -2.93
C GLU A 224 21.01 -27.28 -3.23
N PHE A 225 19.92 -26.79 -3.82
CA PHE A 225 18.68 -27.57 -4.00
C PHE A 225 18.40 -28.03 -5.44
N GLY A 226 19.17 -27.55 -6.42
CA GLY A 226 19.04 -27.87 -7.85
C GLY A 226 18.17 -26.87 -8.63
N ASP A 227 17.16 -26.31 -7.97
CA ASP A 227 16.38 -25.16 -8.45
C ASP A 227 16.20 -24.12 -7.33
N ALA A 228 15.77 -22.91 -7.72
CA ALA A 228 15.27 -21.91 -6.78
C ALA A 228 14.02 -21.22 -7.32
N GLU A 229 13.14 -20.86 -6.40
CA GLU A 229 11.94 -20.09 -6.66
C GLU A 229 12.23 -18.59 -6.49
N VAL A 230 11.95 -17.81 -7.54
CA VAL A 230 12.40 -16.42 -7.66
C VAL A 230 11.28 -15.50 -8.14
N MET A 231 11.35 -14.26 -7.66
CA MET A 231 10.64 -13.13 -8.21
C MET A 231 11.55 -12.38 -9.18
N ILE A 232 11.12 -12.16 -10.42
CA ILE A 232 11.84 -11.34 -11.41
C ILE A 232 11.03 -10.08 -11.70
N THR A 233 11.58 -8.92 -11.33
CA THR A 233 10.99 -7.60 -11.55
C THR A 233 11.58 -6.96 -12.80
N LEU A 234 10.73 -6.49 -13.72
CA LEU A 234 11.17 -5.70 -14.88
C LEU A 234 11.47 -4.24 -14.48
N ARG A 235 12.43 -3.64 -15.19
CA ARG A 235 12.69 -2.20 -15.18
C ARG A 235 11.49 -1.38 -15.65
N GLY A 236 10.75 -1.94 -16.62
CA GLY A 236 9.65 -1.29 -17.32
C GLY A 236 10.15 -0.35 -18.43
N GLY A 237 9.35 -0.25 -19.50
CA GLY A 237 9.62 0.66 -20.62
C GLY A 237 9.13 2.09 -20.38
N ASP A 238 9.29 2.94 -21.40
CA ASP A 238 8.89 4.36 -21.41
C ASP A 238 7.44 4.56 -20.99
N LEU A 239 6.54 3.68 -21.46
CA LEU A 239 5.09 3.75 -21.22
C LEU A 239 4.61 2.95 -20.00
N PHE A 240 5.51 2.28 -19.28
CA PHE A 240 5.18 1.43 -18.14
C PHE A 240 4.78 2.26 -16.92
N THR A 241 3.67 1.90 -16.28
CA THR A 241 3.32 2.38 -14.95
C THR A 241 2.65 1.29 -14.12
N PRO A 242 3.04 1.12 -12.84
CA PRO A 242 2.35 0.20 -11.94
C PRO A 242 0.96 0.73 -11.52
N LYS A 243 0.63 1.99 -11.78
CA LYS A 243 -0.61 2.64 -11.34
C LYS A 243 -1.77 2.34 -12.30
N THR A 244 -2.03 1.07 -12.60
CA THR A 244 -3.01 0.66 -13.63
C THR A 244 -4.44 1.11 -13.34
N GLY A 245 -4.80 1.42 -12.09
CA GLY A 245 -6.07 2.10 -11.75
C GLY A 245 -6.31 3.47 -12.40
N TYR A 246 -5.29 4.08 -13.02
CA TYR A 246 -5.42 5.29 -13.86
C TYR A 246 -5.25 5.02 -15.36
N LEU A 247 -5.00 3.78 -15.78
CA LEU A 247 -4.89 3.40 -17.19
C LEU A 247 -6.28 2.97 -17.74
N PRO A 248 -6.63 3.32 -18.98
CA PRO A 248 -7.78 2.71 -19.64
C PRO A 248 -7.50 1.23 -19.98
N GLU A 249 -8.55 0.41 -20.09
CA GLU A 249 -8.43 -1.05 -20.24
C GLU A 249 -7.53 -1.49 -21.42
N THR A 250 -7.56 -0.75 -22.54
CA THR A 250 -6.71 -1.07 -23.70
C THR A 250 -5.22 -0.86 -23.41
N ALA A 251 -4.88 0.17 -22.63
CA ALA A 251 -3.51 0.43 -22.21
C ALA A 251 -3.00 -0.60 -21.19
N ILE A 252 -3.87 -1.05 -20.27
CA ILE A 252 -3.54 -2.15 -19.36
C ILE A 252 -3.23 -3.42 -20.16
N LYS A 253 -4.07 -3.74 -21.16
CA LYS A 253 -3.86 -4.90 -22.02
C LYS A 253 -2.51 -4.83 -22.76
N SER A 254 -2.20 -3.72 -23.44
CA SER A 254 -0.92 -3.59 -24.14
C SER A 254 0.29 -3.66 -23.19
N GLN A 255 0.19 -3.14 -21.96
CA GLN A 255 1.23 -3.28 -20.94
C GLN A 255 1.41 -4.74 -20.48
N VAL A 256 0.33 -5.49 -20.30
CA VAL A 256 0.38 -6.94 -20.00
C VAL A 256 1.08 -7.70 -21.14
N GLU A 257 0.64 -7.50 -22.37
CA GLU A 257 1.15 -8.22 -23.53
C GLU A 257 2.64 -7.92 -23.77
N ALA A 258 3.06 -6.64 -23.68
CA ALA A 258 4.46 -6.24 -23.77
C ALA A 258 5.35 -6.90 -22.69
N ASN A 259 4.89 -6.89 -21.43
CA ASN A 259 5.63 -7.49 -20.32
C ASN A 259 5.69 -9.02 -20.43
N GLN A 260 4.62 -9.68 -20.88
CA GLN A 260 4.61 -11.12 -21.14
C GLN A 260 5.59 -11.50 -22.26
N ARG A 261 5.65 -10.73 -23.35
CA ARG A 261 6.62 -10.94 -24.44
C ARG A 261 8.07 -10.75 -23.95
N ALA A 262 8.33 -9.72 -23.15
CA ALA A 262 9.63 -9.50 -22.52
C ALA A 262 10.04 -10.67 -21.60
N PHE A 263 9.15 -11.14 -20.72
CA PHE A 263 9.44 -12.27 -19.84
C PHE A 263 9.73 -13.57 -20.60
N LYS A 264 8.96 -13.89 -21.66
CA LYS A 264 9.22 -15.09 -22.46
C LYS A 264 10.56 -15.02 -23.19
N ASP A 265 10.93 -13.86 -23.76
CA ASP A 265 12.26 -13.67 -24.36
C ASP A 265 13.42 -13.73 -23.34
N ILE A 266 13.22 -13.26 -22.11
CA ILE A 266 14.18 -13.41 -21.01
C ILE A 266 14.38 -14.90 -20.65
N ILE A 267 13.29 -15.63 -20.40
CA ILE A 267 13.37 -17.03 -19.95
C ILE A 267 13.86 -17.95 -21.07
N ALA A 268 13.42 -17.77 -22.32
CA ALA A 268 13.87 -18.59 -23.45
C ALA A 268 15.38 -18.50 -23.70
N GLN A 269 16.02 -17.36 -23.44
CA GLN A 269 17.49 -17.21 -23.53
C GLN A 269 18.25 -18.10 -22.54
N THR A 270 17.61 -18.53 -21.44
CA THR A 270 18.20 -19.47 -20.47
C THR A 270 18.15 -20.93 -20.95
N GLY A 271 17.24 -21.27 -21.87
CA GLY A 271 16.91 -22.65 -22.23
C GLY A 271 16.03 -23.39 -21.21
N ALA A 272 15.47 -22.69 -20.21
CA ALA A 272 14.32 -23.18 -19.44
C ALA A 272 13.04 -23.20 -20.31
N LEU A 273 11.97 -23.81 -19.79
CA LEU A 273 10.66 -23.80 -20.43
C LEU A 273 10.02 -22.40 -20.34
N ASP A 274 9.13 -22.08 -21.29
CA ASP A 274 8.29 -20.88 -21.22
C ASP A 274 7.48 -20.86 -19.90
N PRO A 275 7.39 -19.70 -19.22
CA PRO A 275 6.55 -19.57 -18.03
C PRO A 275 5.06 -19.70 -18.40
N ASP A 276 4.31 -20.39 -17.53
CA ASP A 276 2.87 -20.60 -17.65
C ASP A 276 2.04 -19.35 -17.29
N GLU A 277 0.72 -19.43 -17.44
CA GLU A 277 -0.19 -18.31 -17.18
C GLU A 277 -0.25 -17.93 -15.70
N GLU A 278 -0.01 -18.88 -14.78
CA GLU A 278 0.00 -18.64 -13.34
C GLU A 278 1.26 -17.87 -12.93
N SER A 279 2.42 -18.28 -13.45
CA SER A 279 3.71 -17.57 -13.34
C SER A 279 3.61 -16.12 -13.85
N LEU A 280 2.92 -15.92 -14.98
CA LEU A 280 2.74 -14.63 -15.66
C LEU A 280 1.61 -13.76 -15.07
N SER A 281 0.96 -14.17 -13.98
CA SER A 281 -0.13 -13.41 -13.33
C SER A 281 0.26 -11.98 -12.91
N GLY A 282 1.53 -11.74 -12.56
CA GLY A 282 2.07 -10.42 -12.21
C GLY A 282 2.47 -9.54 -13.41
N ALA A 283 2.26 -9.98 -14.66
CA ALA A 283 2.74 -9.25 -15.83
C ALA A 283 2.10 -7.85 -16.00
N ASN A 284 0.89 -7.62 -15.47
CA ASN A 284 0.25 -6.29 -15.49
C ASN A 284 1.08 -5.21 -14.75
N ILE A 285 1.83 -5.63 -13.73
CA ILE A 285 2.70 -4.79 -12.88
C ILE A 285 4.19 -5.07 -13.09
N GLY A 286 4.55 -5.83 -14.13
CA GLY A 286 5.93 -6.08 -14.53
C GLY A 286 6.70 -7.04 -13.61
N VAL A 287 6.05 -8.03 -13.00
CA VAL A 287 6.71 -9.03 -12.15
C VAL A 287 6.33 -10.47 -12.58
N LEU A 288 7.31 -11.36 -12.61
CA LEU A 288 7.18 -12.80 -12.90
C LEU A 288 7.52 -13.58 -11.64
N HIS A 289 6.65 -14.51 -11.23
CA HIS A 289 6.98 -15.55 -10.24
C HIS A 289 7.35 -16.82 -11.00
N VAL A 290 8.51 -17.42 -10.75
CA VAL A 290 8.94 -18.62 -11.48
C VAL A 290 9.96 -19.44 -10.67
N ARG A 291 9.92 -20.77 -10.82
CA ARG A 291 10.98 -21.66 -10.32
C ARG A 291 11.91 -22.05 -11.46
N LEU A 292 13.22 -21.87 -11.26
CA LEU A 292 14.24 -22.04 -12.30
C LEU A 292 15.39 -22.94 -11.80
N PRO A 293 15.89 -23.86 -12.64
CA PRO A 293 17.05 -24.69 -12.31
C PRO A 293 18.33 -23.84 -12.25
N PHE A 294 19.34 -24.33 -11.53
CA PHE A 294 20.63 -23.65 -11.37
C PHE A 294 21.25 -23.21 -12.70
N GLU A 295 21.23 -24.05 -13.74
CA GLU A 295 21.81 -23.74 -15.05
C GLU A 295 21.07 -22.62 -15.81
N ALA A 296 19.80 -22.38 -15.48
CA ALA A 296 19.02 -21.27 -16.05
C ALA A 296 19.31 -19.96 -15.30
N LEU A 297 19.34 -20.01 -13.96
CA LEU A 297 19.68 -18.87 -13.12
C LEU A 297 21.11 -18.38 -13.35
N ALA A 298 22.08 -19.30 -13.47
CA ALA A 298 23.47 -18.96 -13.80
C ALA A 298 23.56 -18.14 -15.10
N LYS A 299 22.84 -18.54 -16.16
CA LYS A 299 22.80 -17.81 -17.43
C LYS A 299 22.17 -16.43 -17.34
N LEU A 300 21.17 -16.23 -16.46
CA LEU A 300 20.63 -14.88 -16.20
C LEU A 300 21.66 -14.00 -15.49
N TYR A 301 22.37 -14.54 -14.51
CA TYR A 301 23.41 -13.83 -13.77
C TYR A 301 24.66 -13.53 -14.61
N ASP A 302 24.97 -14.37 -15.61
CA ASP A 302 26.00 -14.12 -16.61
C ASP A 302 25.56 -13.08 -17.66
N SER A 303 24.30 -13.12 -18.13
CA SER A 303 23.82 -12.25 -19.21
C SER A 303 23.46 -10.84 -18.75
N LYS A 304 22.92 -10.70 -17.54
CA LYS A 304 22.48 -9.44 -16.92
C LYS A 304 21.58 -8.58 -17.81
N ASP A 305 20.59 -9.23 -18.43
CA ASP A 305 19.60 -8.63 -19.34
C ASP A 305 19.05 -7.29 -18.80
N GLU A 306 19.24 -6.20 -19.54
CA GLU A 306 19.04 -4.82 -19.05
C GLU A 306 17.58 -4.50 -18.69
N ARG A 307 16.64 -5.33 -19.16
CA ARG A 307 15.21 -5.30 -18.81
C ARG A 307 14.94 -5.69 -17.36
N ILE A 308 15.84 -6.42 -16.70
CA ILE A 308 15.67 -6.89 -15.32
C ILE A 308 16.11 -5.80 -14.33
N LEU A 309 15.26 -5.54 -13.34
CA LEU A 309 15.51 -4.62 -12.22
C LEU A 309 15.85 -5.36 -10.93
N SER A 310 15.23 -6.50 -10.66
CA SER A 310 15.66 -7.41 -9.59
C SER A 310 15.36 -8.87 -9.92
N ILE A 311 16.23 -9.77 -9.44
CA ILE A 311 15.90 -11.18 -9.20
C ILE A 311 16.03 -11.39 -7.70
N GLU A 312 14.97 -11.87 -7.05
CA GLU A 312 14.94 -11.99 -5.59
C GLU A 312 14.42 -13.38 -5.18
N LEU A 313 15.13 -14.05 -4.26
CA LEU A 313 14.77 -15.37 -3.76
C LEU A 313 13.42 -15.30 -3.02
N ASN A 314 12.57 -16.30 -3.20
CA ASN A 314 11.40 -16.46 -2.36
C ASN A 314 11.81 -16.81 -0.91
N LYS A 315 11.49 -15.95 0.06
CA LYS A 315 11.96 -16.03 1.45
C LYS A 315 10.79 -16.00 2.46
N PRO A 316 10.97 -16.58 3.67
CA PRO A 316 10.02 -16.44 4.77
C PRO A 316 10.04 -15.04 5.42
N VAL A 317 8.87 -14.52 5.80
CA VAL A 317 8.63 -13.07 6.05
C VAL A 317 7.87 -12.71 7.36
N ALA A 318 7.37 -13.63 8.22
CA ALA A 318 6.66 -13.21 9.46
C ALA A 318 6.50 -14.21 10.62
N GLU A 319 6.19 -13.66 11.82
CA GLU A 319 5.82 -14.29 13.11
C GLU A 319 4.85 -13.37 13.95
N THR A 320 4.35 -13.78 15.13
CA THR A 320 3.13 -13.23 15.83
C THR A 320 3.30 -12.91 17.36
N SER A 321 2.36 -12.23 18.12
CA SER A 321 2.59 -11.81 19.57
C SER A 321 1.35 -11.45 20.50
N LEU A 322 1.49 -10.78 21.70
CA LEU A 322 0.49 -10.48 22.85
C LEU A 322 0.46 -9.00 23.53
N THR A 323 -0.57 -8.13 23.85
CA THR A 323 -2.00 -7.86 23.41
C THR A 323 -2.68 -6.42 23.77
N ASN A 324 -3.59 -5.69 22.98
CA ASN A 324 -4.89 -4.85 23.26
C ASN A 324 -5.32 -3.44 22.64
N SER A 325 -6.65 -3.05 22.68
CA SER A 325 -7.30 -1.83 22.06
C SER A 325 -8.74 -1.21 22.32
N THR A 326 -9.88 -1.80 21.89
CA THR A 326 -10.86 -1.06 21.01
C THR A 326 -11.59 0.16 21.59
N ASN A 327 -11.91 0.19 22.88
CA ASN A 327 -12.55 1.35 23.53
C ASN A 327 -11.72 2.64 23.40
N LEU A 328 -10.38 2.51 23.34
CA LEU A 328 -9.46 3.64 23.20
C LEU A 328 -9.62 4.38 21.86
N MET A 329 -10.24 3.76 20.85
CA MET A 329 -10.52 4.36 19.55
C MET A 329 -11.85 5.12 19.48
N ASN A 330 -12.62 5.20 20.59
CA ASN A 330 -13.94 5.84 20.65
C ASN A 330 -15.03 5.20 19.75
N LEU A 331 -14.81 3.97 19.29
CA LEU A 331 -15.69 3.27 18.34
C LEU A 331 -17.12 2.97 18.85
N PRO A 332 -17.39 2.76 20.16
CA PRO A 332 -18.76 2.59 20.63
C PRO A 332 -19.70 3.75 20.29
N GLN A 333 -19.19 4.99 20.18
CA GLN A 333 -20.00 6.13 19.72
C GLN A 333 -20.36 6.00 18.24
N ALA A 334 -19.39 5.65 17.38
CA ALA A 334 -19.61 5.42 15.95
C ALA A 334 -20.60 4.27 15.68
N TRP A 335 -20.47 3.16 16.41
CA TRP A 335 -21.38 2.02 16.27
C TRP A 335 -22.81 2.34 16.72
N ASN A 336 -22.99 3.16 17.76
CA ASN A 336 -24.30 3.61 18.23
C ASN A 336 -25.03 4.52 17.22
N LYS A 337 -24.29 5.22 16.35
CA LYS A 337 -24.84 5.99 15.21
C LYS A 337 -25.01 5.14 13.93
N GLY A 338 -24.60 3.87 13.93
CA GLY A 338 -24.77 2.95 12.82
C GLY A 338 -23.55 2.78 11.89
N HIS A 339 -22.47 3.54 12.08
CA HIS A 339 -21.25 3.43 11.26
C HIS A 339 -20.45 2.18 11.65
N ARG A 340 -20.90 1.04 11.11
CA ARG A 340 -20.42 -0.31 11.40
C ARG A 340 -19.74 -0.98 10.18
N ALA A 341 -19.48 -0.19 9.14
CA ALA A 341 -18.83 -0.56 7.88
C ALA A 341 -19.57 -1.62 7.03
N ALA A 342 -20.91 -1.57 7.01
CA ALA A 342 -21.71 -2.40 6.12
C ALA A 342 -21.36 -2.15 4.64
N GLY A 343 -21.41 -3.19 3.81
CA GLY A 343 -21.09 -3.08 2.37
C GLY A 343 -19.61 -2.81 2.07
N GLN A 344 -18.71 -3.21 2.96
CA GLN A 344 -17.25 -3.14 2.78
C GLN A 344 -16.63 -4.52 2.95
N ASN A 345 -15.46 -4.73 2.34
CA ASN A 345 -14.66 -5.93 2.50
C ASN A 345 -13.34 -5.60 3.23
N ILE A 346 -12.95 -6.43 4.21
CA ILE A 346 -11.60 -6.41 4.75
C ILE A 346 -10.89 -7.71 4.38
N VAL A 347 -9.79 -7.59 3.65
CA VAL A 347 -8.91 -8.69 3.28
C VAL A 347 -7.88 -8.91 4.37
N ILE A 348 -7.88 -10.12 4.93
CA ILE A 348 -6.96 -10.56 5.97
C ILE A 348 -5.95 -11.50 5.31
N ILE A 349 -4.76 -10.98 4.99
CA ILE A 349 -3.64 -11.75 4.43
C ILE A 349 -2.78 -12.20 5.61
N ASP A 350 -2.96 -13.46 6.04
CA ASP A 350 -2.51 -13.93 7.35
C ASP A 350 -2.53 -15.48 7.45
N THR A 351 -2.48 -16.06 8.66
CA THR A 351 -2.52 -17.51 8.93
C THR A 351 -3.88 -18.18 8.68
N GLY A 352 -4.80 -17.52 7.96
CA GLY A 352 -6.18 -17.98 7.73
C GLY A 352 -7.16 -17.68 8.86
N VAL A 353 -8.46 -17.71 8.54
CA VAL A 353 -9.56 -17.30 9.43
C VAL A 353 -10.53 -18.45 9.69
N ARG A 354 -10.78 -18.78 10.97
CA ARG A 354 -11.78 -19.76 11.37
C ARG A 354 -13.21 -19.23 11.14
N LYS A 355 -13.75 -19.43 9.94
CA LYS A 355 -15.04 -18.87 9.48
C LYS A 355 -16.30 -19.35 10.23
N ASP A 356 -16.26 -20.48 10.93
CA ASP A 356 -17.36 -20.99 11.76
C ASP A 356 -17.35 -20.42 13.19
N HIS A 357 -16.37 -19.57 13.53
CA HIS A 357 -16.32 -18.89 14.82
C HIS A 357 -17.47 -17.88 14.96
N ALA A 358 -18.12 -17.87 16.13
CA ALA A 358 -19.33 -17.12 16.43
C ALA A 358 -19.15 -15.59 16.35
N PHE A 359 -17.91 -15.09 16.33
CA PHE A 359 -17.59 -13.68 16.09
C PHE A 359 -17.70 -13.28 14.60
N PHE A 360 -17.68 -14.26 13.68
CA PHE A 360 -17.83 -14.04 12.24
C PHE A 360 -19.20 -14.43 11.70
N THR A 361 -19.98 -15.22 12.43
CA THR A 361 -21.32 -15.61 12.01
C THR A 361 -22.39 -14.55 12.34
N THR A 362 -23.54 -14.68 11.69
CA THR A 362 -24.81 -14.04 12.08
C THR A 362 -25.89 -15.10 11.89
N GLY A 363 -26.36 -15.67 13.00
CA GLY A 363 -27.04 -16.97 12.95
C GLY A 363 -26.08 -18.07 12.48
N SER A 364 -26.49 -18.86 11.50
CA SER A 364 -25.67 -19.91 10.87
C SER A 364 -24.81 -19.41 9.71
N THR A 365 -25.02 -18.19 9.21
CA THR A 365 -24.30 -17.64 8.05
C THR A 365 -22.99 -16.99 8.47
N THR A 366 -21.87 -17.35 7.84
CA THR A 366 -20.57 -16.67 8.07
C THR A 366 -20.44 -15.40 7.24
N ARG A 367 -19.71 -14.41 7.76
CA ARG A 367 -19.27 -13.21 7.04
C ARG A 367 -17.88 -13.34 6.43
N VAL A 368 -17.23 -14.51 6.52
CA VAL A 368 -16.10 -14.82 5.64
C VAL A 368 -16.68 -15.19 4.27
N THR A 369 -16.78 -14.20 3.38
CA THR A 369 -17.52 -14.30 2.11
C THR A 369 -16.67 -14.80 0.94
N TYR A 370 -15.34 -14.78 1.09
CA TYR A 370 -14.40 -15.27 0.09
C TYR A 370 -13.16 -15.85 0.78
N GLU A 371 -12.58 -16.89 0.16
CA GLU A 371 -11.42 -17.62 0.65
C GLU A 371 -10.39 -17.79 -0.48
N ALA A 372 -9.12 -17.57 -0.17
CA ALA A 372 -7.99 -17.92 -1.03
C ALA A 372 -6.84 -18.48 -0.19
N CYS A 373 -5.94 -19.22 -0.83
CA CYS A 373 -4.73 -19.73 -0.20
C CYS A 373 -3.58 -19.70 -1.19
N PHE A 374 -2.49 -19.09 -0.80
CA PHE A 374 -1.20 -19.13 -1.48
C PHE A 374 -0.21 -19.77 -0.51
N GLY A 375 0.75 -20.55 -1.01
CA GLY A 375 1.57 -21.36 -0.12
C GLY A 375 2.75 -22.02 -0.80
N THR A 376 3.96 -21.57 -0.45
CA THR A 376 5.21 -22.12 -0.97
C THR A 376 5.42 -23.59 -0.58
N ASN A 377 5.66 -24.48 -1.56
CA ASN A 377 6.22 -25.82 -1.37
C ASN A 377 7.72 -25.83 -1.73
N GLY A 378 8.63 -25.77 -0.75
CA GLY A 378 10.06 -25.63 -1.04
C GLY A 378 10.98 -25.70 0.18
N VAL A 379 12.28 -25.50 -0.05
CA VAL A 379 13.30 -25.48 1.01
C VAL A 379 13.68 -24.04 1.32
N GLY A 380 13.43 -23.61 2.55
CA GLY A 380 13.80 -22.28 3.05
C GLY A 380 15.21 -22.23 3.65
N PRO A 381 15.67 -21.03 4.06
CA PRO A 381 17.02 -20.81 4.58
C PRO A 381 17.42 -21.81 5.68
N GLY A 382 18.62 -22.39 5.55
CA GLY A 382 19.13 -23.40 6.48
C GLY A 382 18.62 -24.83 6.23
N GLY A 383 18.15 -25.15 5.02
CA GLY A 383 17.68 -26.49 4.65
C GLY A 383 16.30 -26.86 5.20
N VAL A 384 15.52 -25.87 5.67
CA VAL A 384 14.24 -26.09 6.33
C VAL A 384 13.15 -26.33 5.29
N VAL A 385 12.66 -27.56 5.17
CA VAL A 385 11.57 -27.90 4.24
C VAL A 385 10.24 -27.33 4.74
N TYR A 386 9.58 -26.52 3.93
CA TYR A 386 8.22 -26.02 4.15
C TYR A 386 7.24 -26.71 3.19
N SER A 387 6.02 -26.90 3.66
CA SER A 387 4.90 -27.39 2.84
C SER A 387 3.71 -26.46 2.95
N SER A 388 3.06 -26.24 1.82
CA SER A 388 1.76 -25.59 1.74
C SER A 388 0.69 -26.42 2.45
N ILE A 389 -0.32 -25.74 2.99
CA ILE A 389 -1.55 -26.36 3.49
C ILE A 389 -2.75 -26.12 2.55
N CYS A 390 -2.53 -25.47 1.41
CA CYS A 390 -3.59 -25.09 0.50
C CYS A 390 -4.30 -26.32 -0.11
N PRO A 391 -5.63 -26.46 0.03
CA PRO A 391 -6.35 -27.57 -0.58
C PRO A 391 -6.31 -27.47 -2.11
N SER A 392 -6.20 -28.62 -2.79
CA SER A 392 -6.13 -28.71 -4.25
C SER A 392 -5.02 -27.86 -4.88
N ALA A 393 -3.87 -27.78 -4.21
CA ALA A 393 -2.73 -26.96 -4.61
C ALA A 393 -2.21 -27.23 -6.04
N ASN A 394 -1.77 -26.16 -6.72
CA ASN A 394 -1.01 -26.21 -7.97
C ASN A 394 0.47 -26.59 -7.74
N SER A 395 1.32 -26.41 -8.76
CA SER A 395 2.77 -26.67 -8.74
C SER A 395 3.56 -25.76 -7.78
N LEU A 396 3.16 -24.49 -7.65
CA LEU A 396 3.74 -23.52 -6.71
C LEU A 396 3.34 -23.85 -5.26
N GLY A 397 2.08 -24.26 -5.11
CA GLY A 397 1.44 -24.71 -3.87
C GLY A 397 0.16 -23.95 -3.50
N ASP A 398 -0.41 -23.17 -4.42
CA ASP A 398 -1.57 -22.29 -4.24
C ASP A 398 -2.90 -23.00 -4.56
N SER A 399 -3.98 -22.64 -3.84
CA SER A 399 -5.34 -23.09 -4.16
C SER A 399 -5.95 -22.32 -5.34
N PRO A 400 -6.83 -22.96 -6.13
CA PRO A 400 -7.79 -22.26 -6.98
C PRO A 400 -8.55 -21.19 -6.20
N LEU A 401 -8.61 -19.97 -6.74
CA LEU A 401 -9.22 -18.81 -6.07
C LEU A 401 -10.71 -19.04 -5.77
N GLY A 402 -11.15 -18.70 -4.56
CA GLY A 402 -12.52 -18.92 -4.12
C GLY A 402 -12.83 -20.35 -3.65
N LEU A 403 -11.86 -21.26 -3.65
CA LEU A 403 -12.05 -22.63 -3.17
C LEU A 403 -12.45 -22.63 -1.68
N ALA A 404 -13.65 -23.14 -1.39
CA ALA A 404 -14.21 -23.14 -0.05
C ALA A 404 -13.32 -23.93 0.93
N GLY A 405 -12.89 -23.28 2.00
CA GLY A 405 -11.97 -23.82 3.00
C GLY A 405 -10.49 -23.57 2.74
N SER A 406 -10.11 -22.94 1.61
CA SER A 406 -8.69 -22.61 1.32
C SER A 406 -8.11 -21.60 2.32
N GLY A 407 -8.84 -20.51 2.58
CA GLY A 407 -8.49 -19.49 3.58
C GLY A 407 -8.65 -19.91 5.04
N ALA A 408 -8.71 -21.21 5.35
CA ALA A 408 -8.79 -21.70 6.71
C ALA A 408 -7.41 -21.73 7.41
N PRO A 409 -7.35 -21.64 8.75
CA PRO A 409 -6.13 -21.89 9.50
C PRO A 409 -5.77 -23.39 9.48
N ASN A 410 -4.49 -23.71 9.66
CA ASN A 410 -4.03 -25.10 9.74
C ASN A 410 -4.79 -25.87 10.83
N SER A 411 -5.42 -26.98 10.45
CA SER A 411 -6.28 -27.78 11.33
C SER A 411 -5.51 -28.69 12.28
N ASN A 412 -4.21 -28.89 12.06
CA ASN A 412 -3.37 -29.74 12.90
C ASN A 412 -2.95 -29.02 14.19
N LEU A 413 -3.81 -29.09 15.21
CA LEU A 413 -3.56 -28.49 16.53
C LEU A 413 -2.22 -28.92 17.14
N THR A 414 -1.72 -30.14 16.89
CA THR A 414 -0.43 -30.59 17.40
C THR A 414 0.73 -29.80 16.79
N VAL A 415 0.69 -29.55 15.47
CA VAL A 415 1.68 -28.70 14.78
C VAL A 415 1.57 -27.26 15.29
N CYS A 416 0.37 -26.70 15.31
CA CYS A 416 0.12 -25.31 15.72
C CYS A 416 0.51 -24.98 17.17
N ASN A 417 0.51 -25.97 18.07
CA ASN A 417 0.92 -25.80 19.48
C ASN A 417 2.35 -26.33 19.75
N SER A 418 3.09 -26.79 18.74
CA SER A 418 4.42 -27.40 18.94
C SER A 418 5.56 -26.40 19.16
N ALA A 419 5.38 -25.14 18.76
CA ALA A 419 6.32 -24.04 19.00
C ALA A 419 5.55 -22.70 19.11
N PRO A 420 6.11 -21.65 19.75
CA PRO A 420 5.50 -20.32 19.75
C PRO A 420 5.33 -19.74 18.33
N ASN A 421 6.29 -20.03 17.44
CA ASN A 421 6.36 -19.52 16.07
C ASN A 421 5.55 -20.40 15.09
N HIS A 422 4.49 -21.04 15.60
CA HIS A 422 3.62 -21.98 14.89
C HIS A 422 2.12 -21.58 14.98
N ASP A 423 1.84 -20.41 15.55
CA ASP A 423 0.52 -19.86 15.83
C ASP A 423 -0.39 -19.77 14.59
N CYS A 424 -1.19 -20.81 14.39
CA CYS A 424 -2.21 -20.88 13.35
C CYS A 424 -3.43 -19.99 13.62
N SER A 425 -3.52 -19.37 14.81
CA SER A 425 -4.71 -18.64 15.26
C SER A 425 -4.70 -17.16 14.91
N HIS A 426 -3.51 -16.62 14.62
CA HIS A 426 -3.26 -15.19 14.42
C HIS A 426 -4.23 -14.53 13.42
N GLY A 427 -4.38 -15.07 12.22
CA GLY A 427 -5.32 -14.54 11.22
C GLY A 427 -6.77 -14.51 11.68
N THR A 428 -7.17 -15.50 12.51
CA THR A 428 -8.49 -15.53 13.16
C THR A 428 -8.63 -14.42 14.20
N HIS A 429 -7.58 -14.12 14.96
CA HIS A 429 -7.55 -13.04 15.95
C HIS A 429 -7.60 -11.66 15.30
N VAL A 430 -6.76 -11.45 14.29
CA VAL A 430 -6.66 -10.26 13.42
C VAL A 430 -8.00 -9.96 12.74
N ALA A 431 -8.65 -10.97 12.14
CA ALA A 431 -9.98 -10.83 11.54
C ALA A 431 -11.04 -10.44 12.58
N GLY A 432 -10.96 -11.00 13.79
CA GLY A 432 -11.83 -10.67 14.91
C GLY A 432 -11.72 -9.19 15.32
N ILE A 433 -10.51 -8.66 15.36
CA ILE A 433 -10.28 -7.24 15.61
C ILE A 433 -10.84 -6.38 14.48
N ALA A 434 -10.51 -6.72 13.23
CA ALA A 434 -10.88 -5.91 12.08
C ALA A 434 -12.40 -5.79 11.95
N ALA A 435 -13.11 -6.93 11.99
CA ALA A 435 -14.53 -7.00 11.63
C ALA A 435 -15.37 -7.98 12.47
N GLY A 436 -14.88 -8.54 13.58
CA GLY A 436 -15.67 -9.43 14.44
C GLY A 436 -16.93 -8.74 14.98
N ARG A 437 -18.08 -9.43 15.02
CA ARG A 437 -19.40 -8.90 15.38
C ARG A 437 -19.83 -9.43 16.74
N GLN A 438 -20.27 -8.54 17.64
CA GLN A 438 -20.68 -8.91 19.00
C GLN A 438 -21.68 -10.06 19.01
N ASN A 439 -21.37 -11.10 19.79
CA ASN A 439 -22.19 -12.29 19.94
C ASN A 439 -22.24 -12.71 21.43
N PRO A 440 -23.43 -12.84 22.06
CA PRO A 440 -23.57 -13.14 23.48
C PRO A 440 -22.93 -14.45 23.97
N VAL A 441 -22.59 -15.39 23.08
CA VAL A 441 -21.93 -16.66 23.45
C VAL A 441 -20.42 -16.53 23.68
N LEU A 442 -19.83 -15.38 23.34
CA LEU A 442 -18.40 -15.11 23.52
C LEU A 442 -18.10 -14.60 24.94
N SER A 443 -16.83 -14.72 25.35
CA SER A 443 -16.34 -14.14 26.60
C SER A 443 -15.22 -13.12 26.29
N PRO A 444 -15.38 -11.82 26.61
CA PRO A 444 -16.57 -11.19 27.16
C PRO A 444 -17.67 -11.02 26.10
N SER A 445 -18.94 -11.03 26.51
CA SER A 445 -20.11 -11.00 25.61
C SER A 445 -20.39 -9.63 24.96
N ASN A 446 -19.61 -8.61 25.31
CA ASN A 446 -19.58 -7.30 24.67
C ASN A 446 -18.38 -7.09 23.73
N LEU A 447 -17.60 -8.15 23.46
CA LEU A 447 -16.48 -8.11 22.51
C LEU A 447 -16.99 -7.72 21.10
N GLN A 448 -16.35 -6.72 20.48
CA GLN A 448 -16.77 -6.11 19.22
C GLN A 448 -15.53 -5.56 18.48
N GLY A 449 -15.29 -6.04 17.25
CA GLY A 449 -14.26 -5.54 16.33
C GLY A 449 -14.65 -4.20 15.69
N VAL A 450 -13.71 -3.57 14.97
CA VAL A 450 -13.84 -2.18 14.49
C VAL A 450 -14.93 -1.98 13.44
N ALA A 451 -15.06 -2.93 12.51
CA ALA A 451 -16.00 -2.93 11.39
C ALA A 451 -17.07 -4.05 11.53
N PRO A 452 -18.00 -3.96 12.50
CA PRO A 452 -18.92 -5.05 12.88
C PRO A 452 -19.70 -5.73 11.75
N ASP A 453 -20.08 -4.97 10.73
CA ASP A 453 -20.98 -5.39 9.66
C ASP A 453 -20.28 -5.45 8.29
N ALA A 454 -18.95 -5.28 8.25
CA ALA A 454 -18.15 -5.57 7.07
C ALA A 454 -18.07 -7.08 6.80
N SER A 455 -17.79 -7.43 5.54
CA SER A 455 -17.41 -8.78 5.12
C SER A 455 -15.92 -9.01 5.33
N ILE A 456 -15.54 -10.27 5.56
CA ILE A 456 -14.16 -10.71 5.71
C ILE A 456 -13.80 -11.54 4.47
N ILE A 457 -12.61 -11.27 3.94
CA ILE A 457 -11.99 -12.07 2.89
C ILE A 457 -10.75 -12.70 3.53
N SER A 458 -10.73 -14.03 3.61
CA SER A 458 -9.65 -14.76 4.24
C SER A 458 -8.63 -15.22 3.20
N VAL A 459 -7.39 -14.75 3.32
CA VAL A 459 -6.29 -15.15 2.44
C VAL A 459 -5.20 -15.79 3.29
N GLN A 460 -5.09 -17.12 3.20
CA GLN A 460 -4.00 -17.88 3.78
C GLN A 460 -2.73 -17.62 2.96
N VAL A 461 -1.61 -17.33 3.65
CA VAL A 461 -0.29 -17.16 3.02
C VAL A 461 0.84 -17.85 3.79
N PHE A 462 0.55 -18.67 4.82
CA PHE A 462 1.56 -19.37 5.61
C PHE A 462 1.75 -20.82 5.17
N SER A 463 2.98 -21.18 4.83
CA SER A 463 3.47 -22.56 4.73
C SER A 463 4.14 -22.99 6.04
N TYR A 464 4.20 -24.30 6.27
CA TYR A 464 4.59 -24.87 7.56
C TYR A 464 5.71 -25.90 7.40
N SER A 465 6.73 -25.83 8.25
CA SER A 465 7.72 -26.88 8.44
C SER A 465 7.40 -27.72 9.68
N THR A 466 7.79 -28.99 9.67
CA THR A 466 7.73 -29.90 10.83
C THR A 466 9.09 -30.13 11.47
N ASN A 467 10.19 -29.66 10.88
CA ASN A 467 11.54 -29.83 11.42
C ASN A 467 12.52 -28.74 10.91
N PRO A 468 12.88 -27.73 11.72
CA PRO A 468 12.26 -27.40 13.00
C PRO A 468 10.77 -27.00 12.82
N PRO A 469 9.90 -27.28 13.80
CA PRO A 469 8.50 -26.84 13.74
C PRO A 469 8.40 -25.30 13.67
N LYS A 470 7.93 -24.77 12.54
CA LYS A 470 7.70 -23.33 12.30
C LYS A 470 6.64 -23.08 11.22
N GLY A 471 5.81 -22.06 11.39
CA GLY A 471 5.04 -21.44 10.31
C GLY A 471 5.77 -20.22 9.73
N SER A 472 5.68 -20.01 8.41
CA SER A 472 6.22 -18.84 7.70
C SER A 472 5.31 -18.43 6.55
N ALA A 473 4.96 -17.15 6.45
CA ALA A 473 4.50 -16.58 5.19
C ALA A 473 5.69 -16.31 4.26
N PHE A 474 5.53 -16.50 2.96
CA PHE A 474 6.60 -16.29 1.97
C PHE A 474 6.39 -15.03 1.11
N THR A 475 7.48 -14.52 0.52
CA THR A 475 7.47 -13.32 -0.34
C THR A 475 6.50 -13.48 -1.51
N SER A 476 6.57 -14.61 -2.22
CA SER A 476 5.69 -14.97 -3.33
C SER A 476 4.23 -15.07 -2.89
N ASP A 477 3.94 -15.80 -1.81
CA ASP A 477 2.58 -16.06 -1.32
C ASP A 477 1.85 -14.74 -1.01
N ILE A 478 2.54 -13.80 -0.36
CA ILE A 478 2.03 -12.44 -0.09
C ILE A 478 1.88 -11.63 -1.38
N GLN A 479 2.80 -11.76 -2.34
CA GLN A 479 2.69 -11.08 -3.63
C GLN A 479 1.51 -11.62 -4.46
N ALA A 480 1.30 -12.93 -4.51
CA ALA A 480 0.20 -13.58 -5.22
C ALA A 480 -1.14 -13.18 -4.60
N ALA A 481 -1.22 -13.13 -3.26
CA ALA A 481 -2.35 -12.56 -2.53
C ALA A 481 -2.66 -11.11 -2.94
N LEU A 482 -1.66 -10.23 -2.99
CA LEU A 482 -1.83 -8.85 -3.45
C LEU A 482 -2.23 -8.76 -4.93
N GLY A 483 -1.69 -9.64 -5.78
CA GLY A 483 -2.01 -9.73 -7.21
C GLY A 483 -3.45 -10.15 -7.48
N ALA A 484 -3.97 -11.15 -6.76
CA ALA A 484 -5.36 -11.59 -6.90
C ALA A 484 -6.38 -10.51 -6.44
N ILE A 485 -6.03 -9.73 -5.41
CA ILE A 485 -6.83 -8.55 -5.00
C ILE A 485 -6.76 -7.47 -6.09
N ASP A 486 -5.57 -7.22 -6.66
CA ASP A 486 -5.35 -6.22 -7.71
C ASP A 486 -6.10 -6.54 -9.02
N GLN A 487 -6.14 -7.82 -9.41
CA GLN A 487 -6.90 -8.30 -10.58
C GLN A 487 -8.42 -8.28 -10.37
N ASN A 488 -8.91 -7.92 -9.17
CA ASN A 488 -10.32 -8.03 -8.76
C ASN A 488 -10.89 -9.46 -8.96
N THR A 489 -10.08 -10.51 -8.76
CA THR A 489 -10.59 -11.90 -8.76
C THR A 489 -11.14 -12.31 -7.39
N VAL A 490 -10.87 -11.50 -6.36
CA VAL A 490 -11.20 -11.73 -4.95
C VAL A 490 -12.28 -10.77 -4.46
N GLY A 491 -13.43 -11.28 -4.00
CA GLY A 491 -14.47 -10.50 -3.29
C GLY A 491 -15.23 -9.45 -4.12
N THR A 492 -15.65 -9.81 -5.33
CA THR A 492 -15.84 -8.93 -6.50
C THR A 492 -17.06 -7.98 -6.52
N SER A 493 -17.48 -7.41 -5.39
CA SER A 493 -18.68 -6.54 -5.32
C SER A 493 -18.69 -5.41 -4.28
N SER A 494 -17.60 -5.15 -3.56
CA SER A 494 -17.55 -4.08 -2.54
C SER A 494 -16.13 -3.51 -2.36
N PRO A 495 -15.96 -2.28 -1.83
CA PRO A 495 -14.64 -1.69 -1.67
C PRO A 495 -13.78 -2.49 -0.69
N ASN A 496 -12.58 -2.84 -1.13
CA ASN A 496 -11.62 -3.61 -0.34
C ASN A 496 -10.74 -2.69 0.53
N THR A 497 -10.33 -3.23 1.68
CA THR A 497 -9.23 -2.74 2.52
C THR A 497 -8.33 -3.92 2.86
N VAL A 498 -7.01 -3.78 2.71
CA VAL A 498 -6.06 -4.91 2.87
C VAL A 498 -5.27 -4.76 4.16
N ASN A 499 -5.26 -5.82 4.97
CA ASN A 499 -4.49 -5.91 6.21
C ASN A 499 -3.40 -6.98 6.11
N LEU A 500 -2.15 -6.55 6.30
CA LEU A 500 -0.95 -7.38 6.43
C LEU A 500 -0.42 -7.27 7.86
N SER A 501 -0.90 -8.13 8.77
CA SER A 501 -0.43 -8.19 10.17
C SER A 501 0.87 -9.01 10.33
N ILE A 502 1.67 -8.97 9.25
CA ILE A 502 2.89 -9.71 8.95
C ILE A 502 4.08 -8.74 9.12
N SER A 503 5.25 -9.23 9.55
CA SER A 503 6.47 -8.40 9.66
C SER A 503 7.76 -9.21 9.55
N SER A 504 8.66 -8.83 8.65
CA SER A 504 9.95 -9.50 8.44
C SER A 504 10.92 -9.33 9.61
N PRO A 505 11.84 -10.31 9.83
CA PRO A 505 12.91 -10.17 10.81
C PRO A 505 13.95 -9.11 10.42
N THR A 506 14.02 -8.74 9.13
CA THR A 506 14.90 -7.70 8.60
C THR A 506 14.34 -6.30 8.90
N LEU A 507 15.20 -5.40 9.38
CA LEU A 507 14.84 -4.04 9.80
C LEU A 507 15.49 -2.99 8.90
N TYR A 508 14.71 -1.97 8.52
CA TYR A 508 15.10 -0.93 7.55
C TYR A 508 15.07 0.45 8.20
N SER A 509 16.13 1.26 8.02
CA SER A 509 16.44 2.40 8.90
C SER A 509 16.99 3.68 8.24
N SER A 510 17.20 3.72 6.92
CA SER A 510 17.81 4.89 6.24
C SER A 510 17.05 5.35 5.00
N ILE A 511 17.20 6.64 4.70
CA ILE A 511 16.71 7.30 3.49
C ILE A 511 17.80 7.46 2.41
N SER A 512 19.08 7.33 2.77
CA SER A 512 20.22 7.54 1.86
C SER A 512 20.47 6.37 0.89
N SER A 513 19.77 5.26 1.10
CA SER A 513 19.53 4.17 0.17
C SER A 513 18.29 3.44 0.69
N PRO A 514 17.16 3.41 -0.04
CA PRO A 514 15.95 2.74 0.42
C PRO A 514 16.12 1.22 0.31
N THR A 515 16.73 0.61 1.32
CA THR A 515 17.01 -0.85 1.36
C THR A 515 15.77 -1.72 1.60
N CYS A 516 14.57 -1.12 1.70
CA CYS A 516 13.32 -1.86 1.71
C CYS A 516 13.09 -2.51 0.33
N PRO A 517 12.92 -3.84 0.24
CA PRO A 517 12.76 -4.54 -1.04
C PRO A 517 11.61 -4.02 -1.89
N THR A 518 11.84 -3.97 -3.21
CA THR A 518 10.95 -3.27 -4.14
C THR A 518 9.82 -4.12 -4.69
N PHE A 519 9.81 -5.44 -4.44
CA PHE A 519 8.86 -6.39 -5.03
C PHE A 519 7.39 -6.21 -4.63
N TYR A 520 7.06 -5.41 -3.61
CA TYR A 520 5.69 -4.99 -3.30
C TYR A 520 5.31 -3.59 -3.81
N ASN A 521 6.27 -2.83 -4.36
CA ASN A 521 6.05 -1.42 -4.72
C ASN A 521 4.99 -1.27 -5.81
N SER A 522 4.95 -2.18 -6.79
CA SER A 522 4.06 -2.06 -7.94
C SER A 522 2.63 -2.47 -7.59
N GLN A 523 2.45 -3.56 -6.83
CA GLN A 523 1.18 -4.03 -6.27
C GLN A 523 0.55 -2.94 -5.39
N VAL A 524 1.30 -2.40 -4.40
CA VAL A 524 0.77 -1.39 -3.47
C VAL A 524 0.45 -0.09 -4.20
N SER A 525 1.25 0.30 -5.20
CA SER A 525 0.97 1.45 -6.06
C SER A 525 -0.30 1.27 -6.90
N ASN A 526 -0.56 0.05 -7.40
CA ASN A 526 -1.77 -0.27 -8.16
C ASN A 526 -3.03 -0.33 -7.28
N LEU A 527 -2.94 -1.01 -6.13
CA LEU A 527 -4.01 -1.05 -5.13
C LEU A 527 -4.36 0.38 -4.67
N ASN A 528 -3.36 1.23 -4.44
CA ASN A 528 -3.59 2.64 -4.13
C ASN A 528 -4.33 3.40 -5.24
N SER A 529 -3.95 3.24 -6.53
CA SER A 529 -4.66 3.93 -7.62
C SER A 529 -6.08 3.39 -7.83
N LYS A 530 -6.34 2.13 -7.46
CA LYS A 530 -7.70 1.55 -7.33
C LYS A 530 -8.43 1.94 -6.04
N GLY A 531 -7.84 2.82 -5.22
CA GLY A 531 -8.43 3.34 -3.98
C GLY A 531 -8.44 2.33 -2.82
N ILE A 532 -7.72 1.22 -2.92
CA ILE A 532 -7.61 0.15 -1.93
C ILE A 532 -6.42 0.43 -1.00
N PRO A 533 -6.65 0.77 0.29
CA PRO A 533 -5.56 0.98 1.23
C PRO A 533 -4.91 -0.36 1.62
N VAL A 534 -3.58 -0.38 1.66
CA VAL A 534 -2.78 -1.49 2.20
C VAL A 534 -2.20 -1.06 3.55
N ILE A 535 -2.62 -1.73 4.62
CA ILE A 535 -2.23 -1.47 6.00
C ILE A 535 -1.27 -2.58 6.44
N ALA A 536 -0.11 -2.21 6.98
CA ALA A 536 0.88 -3.18 7.47
C ALA A 536 1.45 -2.87 8.85
N SER A 537 1.85 -3.95 9.51
CA SER A 537 2.49 -3.97 10.82
C SER A 537 3.97 -3.56 10.73
N THR A 538 4.46 -2.64 11.59
CA THR A 538 5.87 -2.20 11.59
C THR A 538 6.88 -3.18 12.20
N GLY A 539 6.42 -4.23 12.89
CA GLY A 539 7.23 -5.28 13.53
C GLY A 539 7.43 -5.10 15.04
N ASN A 540 7.83 -6.18 15.73
CA ASN A 540 7.81 -6.30 17.19
C ASN A 540 9.21 -6.42 17.84
N ASN A 541 10.25 -5.88 17.19
CA ASN A 541 11.66 -6.07 17.57
C ASN A 541 12.21 -5.01 18.56
N SER A 542 11.32 -4.27 19.22
CA SER A 542 11.62 -3.13 20.13
C SER A 542 12.39 -1.96 19.49
N ASN A 543 12.55 -1.92 18.16
CA ASN A 543 13.49 -1.00 17.51
C ASN A 543 12.87 0.40 17.32
N LYS A 544 13.48 1.43 17.91
CA LYS A 544 12.97 2.82 17.85
C LYS A 544 13.64 3.68 16.76
N GLY A 545 14.34 3.05 15.82
CA GLY A 545 14.96 3.68 14.65
C GLY A 545 14.85 2.86 13.35
N ALA A 546 13.98 1.84 13.30
CA ALA A 546 13.80 0.97 12.14
C ALA A 546 12.41 0.32 12.13
N ILE A 547 11.96 -0.13 10.96
CA ILE A 547 10.71 -0.91 10.78
C ILE A 547 10.92 -2.06 9.78
N SER A 548 10.04 -3.06 9.82
CA SER A 548 10.08 -4.26 8.95
C SER A 548 9.35 -4.08 7.61
N LEU A 549 9.56 -5.01 6.69
CA LEU A 549 8.69 -5.27 5.53
C LEU A 549 7.41 -6.00 6.03
N PRO A 550 6.20 -5.75 5.48
CA PRO A 550 5.86 -4.87 4.36
C PRO A 550 5.61 -3.40 4.74
N ALA A 551 5.69 -3.01 6.02
CA ALA A 551 5.46 -1.62 6.40
C ALA A 551 6.49 -0.63 5.82
N CYS A 552 7.75 -1.04 5.60
CA CYS A 552 8.76 -0.18 4.97
C CYS A 552 8.41 0.22 3.51
N THR A 553 7.56 -0.55 2.83
CA THR A 553 7.20 -0.33 1.42
C THR A 553 6.54 1.04 1.22
N PRO A 554 6.85 1.78 0.14
CA PRO A 554 6.17 3.03 -0.20
C PRO A 554 4.65 2.87 -0.28
N LEU A 555 3.91 3.93 0.07
CA LEU A 555 2.44 3.98 0.11
C LEU A 555 1.75 3.01 1.09
N VAL A 556 2.41 1.98 1.62
CA VAL A 556 1.83 1.16 2.70
C VAL A 556 1.59 2.02 3.94
N ILE A 557 0.37 1.95 4.48
CA ILE A 557 -0.01 2.62 5.72
C ILE A 557 0.65 1.86 6.87
N LYS A 558 1.66 2.48 7.49
CA LYS A 558 2.47 1.85 8.54
C LYS A 558 1.74 1.95 9.88
N VAL A 559 1.63 0.85 10.60
CA VAL A 559 1.00 0.84 11.93
C VAL A 559 1.95 0.31 12.99
N SER A 560 2.21 1.18 13.99
CA SER A 560 2.94 0.85 15.21
C SER A 560 1.99 0.78 16.41
N SER A 561 2.43 0.11 17.49
CA SER A 561 1.59 -0.26 18.61
C SER A 561 1.72 0.67 19.81
N VAL A 562 0.57 1.08 20.37
CA VAL A 562 0.46 1.62 21.73
C VAL A 562 -0.16 0.60 22.68
N LYS A 563 0.13 0.73 23.98
CA LYS A 563 -0.43 -0.09 25.05
C LYS A 563 -1.93 0.17 25.21
N ASN A 564 -2.64 -0.77 25.83
CA ASN A 564 -3.99 -0.53 26.34
C ASN A 564 -3.95 -0.30 27.86
N ASP A 565 -3.21 0.73 28.25
CA ASP A 565 -3.50 1.44 29.49
C ASP A 565 -4.78 2.29 29.32
N SER A 566 -5.17 3.05 30.34
CA SER A 566 -6.37 3.89 30.32
C SER A 566 -6.32 5.09 29.35
N THR A 567 -5.15 5.44 28.79
CA THR A 567 -5.00 6.56 27.85
C THR A 567 -4.87 6.08 26.40
N GLY A 568 -4.26 4.91 26.23
CA GLY A 568 -3.84 4.40 24.92
C GLY A 568 -2.72 5.22 24.28
N THR A 569 -1.96 6.02 25.04
CA THR A 569 -0.95 6.92 24.47
C THR A 569 0.49 6.45 24.68
N THR A 570 0.72 5.46 25.55
CA THR A 570 2.06 4.91 25.76
C THR A 570 2.45 4.00 24.60
N LEU A 571 3.60 4.23 23.94
CA LEU A 571 4.14 3.30 22.94
C LEU A 571 4.43 1.93 23.60
N SER A 572 4.07 0.83 22.94
CA SER A 572 4.41 -0.51 23.42
C SER A 572 5.92 -0.74 23.41
N ASN A 573 6.43 -1.49 24.38
CA ASN A 573 7.86 -1.77 24.53
C ASN A 573 8.40 -2.46 23.26
N PHE A 574 7.71 -3.52 22.82
CA PHE A 574 8.06 -4.30 21.63
C PHE A 574 7.96 -3.54 20.29
N ALA A 575 7.22 -2.43 20.22
CA ALA A 575 6.83 -1.85 18.92
C ALA A 575 8.01 -1.25 18.14
N ASN A 576 8.18 -1.65 16.88
CA ASN A 576 9.09 -0.98 15.97
C ASN A 576 8.51 0.39 15.55
N ILE A 577 9.36 1.42 15.49
CA ILE A 577 9.00 2.77 15.06
C ILE A 577 10.24 3.52 14.56
N ILE A 578 10.04 4.51 13.68
CA ILE A 578 11.09 5.35 13.10
C ILE A 578 10.53 6.76 12.85
N SER A 579 11.39 7.74 12.58
CA SER A 579 10.96 9.07 12.13
C SER A 579 10.06 8.98 10.90
N GLN A 580 8.94 9.71 10.91
CA GLN A 580 8.03 9.87 9.77
C GLN A 580 8.68 10.55 8.56
N SER A 581 9.93 11.04 8.68
CA SER A 581 10.70 11.57 7.56
C SER A 581 11.43 10.51 6.74
N VAL A 582 11.53 9.25 7.19
CA VAL A 582 12.40 8.23 6.55
C VAL A 582 11.67 7.37 5.51
N PHE A 583 10.37 7.15 5.67
CA PHE A 583 9.55 6.38 4.74
C PHE A 583 8.30 7.18 4.34
N SER A 584 7.79 6.96 3.11
CA SER A 584 6.60 7.64 2.63
C SER A 584 5.30 7.06 3.21
N GLY A 585 4.32 7.95 3.42
CA GLY A 585 3.05 7.64 4.09
C GLY A 585 3.12 7.78 5.61
N PRO A 586 1.96 7.77 6.31
CA PRO A 586 1.90 7.95 7.74
C PRO A 586 2.45 6.72 8.48
N ILE A 587 3.08 6.97 9.63
CA ILE A 587 3.19 5.99 10.70
C ILE A 587 2.07 6.29 11.69
N LEU A 588 0.98 5.54 11.57
CA LEU A 588 -0.15 5.60 12.49
C LEU A 588 0.18 4.78 13.74
N LEU A 589 -0.35 5.22 14.87
CA LEU A 589 -0.47 4.39 16.05
C LEU A 589 -1.91 3.86 16.10
N ALA A 590 -2.06 2.58 16.40
CA ALA A 590 -3.30 2.07 16.95
C ALA A 590 -2.95 1.22 18.17
N PRO A 591 -3.88 1.02 19.10
CA PRO A 591 -3.56 0.20 20.25
C PRO A 591 -3.36 -1.23 19.76
N GLY A 592 -2.19 -1.77 20.08
CA GLY A 592 -1.81 -3.14 19.74
C GLY A 592 -1.50 -3.95 20.98
N GLY A 593 -0.99 -3.33 22.06
CA GLY A 593 -0.92 -3.98 23.37
C GLY A 593 0.29 -3.79 24.26
N GLU A 594 0.35 -4.60 25.32
CA GLU A 594 1.56 -4.94 26.08
C GLU A 594 1.37 -6.26 26.83
N ASP A 595 2.46 -7.00 27.02
CA ASP A 595 2.55 -8.07 28.01
C ASP A 595 2.28 -7.57 29.44
N GLY A 596 1.81 -8.46 30.31
CA GLY A 596 1.45 -8.11 31.70
C GLY A 596 -0.04 -7.88 31.94
N GLY A 597 -0.91 -8.24 30.98
CA GLY A 597 -2.35 -8.48 31.22
C GLY A 597 -3.32 -7.48 30.60
N THR A 598 -2.82 -6.43 29.95
CA THR A 598 -3.68 -5.41 29.34
C THR A 598 -4.19 -5.87 27.97
N GLY A 599 -5.04 -6.92 27.80
CA GLY A 599 -5.27 -7.66 26.51
C GLY A 599 -6.61 -7.55 25.66
N ILE A 600 -6.54 -7.30 24.32
CA ILE A 600 -7.52 -7.63 23.23
C ILE A 600 -7.70 -9.13 23.19
N VAL A 601 -8.61 -9.54 24.04
CA VAL A 601 -9.44 -10.71 23.81
C VAL A 601 -10.07 -10.55 22.41
N SER A 602 -9.73 -11.44 21.47
CA SER A 602 -10.37 -11.57 20.15
C SER A 602 -10.57 -13.05 19.85
N ALA A 603 -11.15 -13.39 18.70
CA ALA A 603 -11.40 -14.78 18.31
C ALA A 603 -10.11 -15.62 18.26
N HIS A 604 -10.21 -16.86 18.71
CA HIS A 604 -9.15 -17.85 18.67
C HIS A 604 -9.64 -19.10 17.92
N TYR A 605 -8.79 -19.70 17.09
CA TYR A 605 -9.19 -20.79 16.20
C TYR A 605 -9.54 -22.13 16.89
N ALA A 606 -9.25 -22.32 18.18
CA ALA A 606 -9.37 -23.64 18.83
C ALA A 606 -10.80 -24.23 18.84
N ASN A 607 -11.83 -23.41 19.01
CA ASN A 607 -13.24 -23.82 18.90
C ASN A 607 -14.11 -22.64 18.43
N THR A 608 -15.41 -22.86 18.23
CA THR A 608 -16.34 -21.86 17.67
C THR A 608 -16.60 -20.64 18.54
N ILE A 609 -16.21 -20.63 19.81
CA ILE A 609 -16.42 -19.52 20.76
C ILE A 609 -15.14 -19.08 21.49
N ALA A 610 -14.00 -19.70 21.17
CA ALA A 610 -12.75 -19.47 21.89
C ALA A 610 -12.26 -18.05 21.67
N THR A 611 -11.77 -17.42 22.74
CA THR A 611 -11.17 -16.09 22.67
C THR A 611 -9.84 -16.08 23.42
N VAL A 612 -8.87 -15.32 22.93
CA VAL A 612 -7.53 -15.24 23.53
C VAL A 612 -6.97 -13.82 23.39
N PRO A 613 -6.05 -13.39 24.27
CA PRO A 613 -5.25 -12.18 24.07
C PRO A 613 -4.06 -12.36 23.08
N MET A 614 -3.96 -11.57 21.98
CA MET A 614 -2.78 -11.35 21.07
C MET A 614 -2.46 -9.87 20.68
N SER A 615 -1.18 -9.51 20.46
CA SER A 615 -0.58 -8.19 20.11
C SER A 615 0.10 -8.18 18.75
N GLY A 616 0.31 -6.94 18.38
CA GLY A 616 1.61 -6.48 17.91
C GLY A 616 1.44 -5.07 17.41
N THR A 617 2.39 -4.69 16.59
CA THR A 617 2.02 -3.98 15.36
C THR A 617 0.94 -4.76 14.59
N SER A 618 0.94 -6.10 14.67
CA SER A 618 -0.12 -7.03 14.20
C SER A 618 -1.47 -6.86 14.93
N MET A 619 -1.42 -6.55 16.22
CA MET A 619 -2.48 -6.01 17.07
C MET A 619 -3.12 -4.74 16.51
N ALA A 620 -2.25 -3.79 16.18
CA ALA A 620 -2.60 -2.43 15.81
C ALA A 620 -3.09 -2.31 14.35
N ALA A 621 -2.49 -3.04 13.40
CA ALA A 621 -2.85 -2.99 11.98
C ALA A 621 -4.35 -3.22 11.67
N PRO A 622 -5.03 -4.27 12.18
CA PRO A 622 -6.43 -4.55 11.86
C PRO A 622 -7.40 -3.50 12.44
N HIS A 623 -6.99 -2.73 13.46
CA HIS A 623 -7.75 -1.57 13.90
C HIS A 623 -7.81 -0.48 12.84
N VAL A 624 -6.65 -0.19 12.25
CA VAL A 624 -6.53 0.81 11.19
C VAL A 624 -7.28 0.33 9.96
N ALA A 625 -7.14 -0.95 9.58
CA ALA A 625 -7.91 -1.55 8.48
C ALA A 625 -9.43 -1.44 8.68
N GLY A 626 -9.95 -1.81 9.85
CA GLY A 626 -11.37 -1.64 10.18
C GLY A 626 -11.84 -0.19 10.17
N PHE A 627 -10.97 0.75 10.51
CA PHE A 627 -11.29 2.19 10.48
C PHE A 627 -11.29 2.76 9.06
N TYR A 628 -10.36 2.33 8.18
CA TYR A 628 -10.44 2.63 6.74
C TYR A 628 -11.73 2.07 6.12
N ALA A 629 -12.16 0.85 6.49
CA ALA A 629 -13.44 0.31 6.04
C ALA A 629 -14.63 1.17 6.52
N ALA A 630 -14.66 1.61 7.78
CA ALA A 630 -15.70 2.51 8.28
C ALA A 630 -15.76 3.85 7.52
N ILE A 631 -14.60 4.43 7.19
CA ILE A 631 -14.50 5.67 6.38
C ILE A 631 -14.97 5.42 4.94
N LYS A 632 -14.60 4.30 4.32
CA LYS A 632 -15.01 3.96 2.94
C LYS A 632 -16.47 3.52 2.84
N ALA A 633 -17.12 3.12 3.94
CA ALA A 633 -18.57 2.98 4.03
C ALA A 633 -19.25 4.35 4.07
N ALA A 634 -18.82 5.23 5.00
CA ALA A 634 -19.37 6.58 5.14
C ALA A 634 -19.03 7.53 3.97
N THR A 635 -18.07 7.17 3.11
CA THR A 635 -17.79 7.89 1.86
C THR A 635 -17.33 6.92 0.76
N PRO A 636 -18.27 6.21 0.10
CA PRO A 636 -17.94 5.32 -1.01
C PRO A 636 -17.24 6.09 -2.14
N GLY A 637 -16.26 5.45 -2.78
CA GLY A 637 -15.38 6.10 -3.76
C GLY A 637 -14.27 6.98 -3.17
N THR A 638 -14.22 7.22 -1.85
CA THR A 638 -13.13 8.00 -1.26
C THR A 638 -11.77 7.34 -1.47
N SER A 639 -10.79 8.14 -1.88
CA SER A 639 -9.42 7.71 -2.17
C SER A 639 -8.65 7.43 -0.88
N VAL A 640 -7.58 6.63 -0.99
CA VAL A 640 -6.66 6.39 0.14
C VAL A 640 -6.13 7.72 0.68
N ALA A 641 -5.83 8.69 -0.21
CA ALA A 641 -5.36 10.01 0.19
C ALA A 641 -6.38 10.80 1.02
N ASN A 642 -7.66 10.83 0.62
CA ASN A 642 -8.71 11.53 1.37
C ASN A 642 -9.00 10.87 2.72
N ALA A 643 -9.16 9.54 2.75
CA ALA A 643 -9.35 8.80 4.00
C ALA A 643 -8.15 9.00 4.95
N THR A 644 -6.92 8.97 4.44
CA THR A 644 -5.72 9.22 5.22
C THR A 644 -5.66 10.65 5.75
N ALA A 645 -6.00 11.66 4.93
CA ALA A 645 -6.05 13.06 5.34
C ALA A 645 -7.03 13.28 6.50
N TRP A 646 -8.23 12.70 6.41
CA TRP A 646 -9.22 12.74 7.48
C TRP A 646 -8.72 12.03 8.75
N ILE A 647 -8.08 10.85 8.64
CA ILE A 647 -7.50 10.16 9.80
C ILE A 647 -6.44 11.03 10.50
N VAL A 648 -5.45 11.56 9.77
CA VAL A 648 -4.30 12.26 10.39
C VAL A 648 -4.62 13.66 10.90
N THR A 649 -5.80 14.20 10.58
CA THR A 649 -6.30 15.49 11.08
C THR A 649 -7.39 15.34 12.15
N THR A 650 -8.40 14.51 11.87
CA THR A 650 -9.69 14.44 12.59
C THR A 650 -9.90 13.08 13.25
N GLY A 651 -9.65 11.98 12.51
CA GLY A 651 -9.76 10.59 12.99
C GLY A 651 -8.59 10.11 13.85
N SER A 652 -7.87 11.00 14.53
CA SER A 652 -6.74 10.66 15.40
C SER A 652 -6.42 11.72 16.45
N ILE A 653 -5.75 11.30 17.53
CA ILE A 653 -5.13 12.20 18.52
C ILE A 653 -3.59 12.22 18.36
N PRO A 654 -2.93 13.34 18.65
CA PRO A 654 -1.47 13.40 18.65
C PRO A 654 -0.87 12.61 19.83
N VAL A 655 0.25 11.94 19.59
CA VAL A 655 1.06 11.24 20.60
C VAL A 655 2.53 11.60 20.40
N THR A 656 3.16 12.18 21.42
CA THR A 656 4.59 12.50 21.39
C THR A 656 5.41 11.29 21.83
N ILE A 657 6.37 10.90 20.99
CA ILE A 657 7.30 9.78 21.25
C ILE A 657 8.72 10.32 21.15
N ASN A 658 9.56 9.99 22.13
CA ASN A 658 10.98 10.27 22.08
C ASN A 658 11.67 9.15 21.28
N LEU A 659 12.26 9.50 20.13
CA LEU A 659 13.11 8.62 19.33
C LEU A 659 14.59 8.88 19.64
N PRO A 660 15.49 7.91 19.38
CA PRO A 660 16.91 8.06 19.64
C PRO A 660 17.54 9.32 19.00
N VAL A 661 18.56 9.85 19.67
CA VAL A 661 19.40 10.95 19.17
C VAL A 661 19.99 10.54 17.81
N PRO A 662 19.97 11.41 16.77
CA PRO A 662 19.65 12.84 16.80
C PRO A 662 18.18 13.21 16.59
N VAL A 663 17.25 12.25 16.46
CA VAL A 663 15.86 12.52 16.06
C VAL A 663 15.00 13.14 17.17
N GLY A 664 15.13 12.65 18.40
CA GLY A 664 14.43 13.19 19.57
C GLY A 664 12.90 13.08 19.48
N ASN A 665 12.20 14.07 20.02
CA ASN A 665 10.73 14.05 20.09
C ASN A 665 10.06 14.17 18.71
N GLN A 666 9.18 13.23 18.40
CA GLN A 666 8.34 13.20 17.21
C GLN A 666 6.86 13.10 17.60
N VAL A 667 5.96 13.73 16.85
CA VAL A 667 4.51 13.65 17.07
C VAL A 667 3.88 12.73 16.03
N PHE A 668 3.41 11.57 16.49
CA PHE A 668 2.67 10.59 15.70
C PHE A 668 1.16 10.78 15.89
N ARG A 669 0.36 10.14 15.04
CA ARG A 669 -1.11 10.19 15.10
C ARG A 669 -1.67 8.84 15.52
N ARG A 670 -2.34 8.79 16.67
CA ARG A 670 -3.07 7.59 17.12
C ARG A 670 -4.51 7.62 16.65
N VAL A 671 -4.91 6.61 15.89
CA VAL A 671 -6.28 6.46 15.41
C VAL A 671 -7.27 6.44 16.57
N ARG A 672 -8.27 7.32 16.49
CA ARG A 672 -9.39 7.49 17.40
C ARG A 672 -10.48 8.25 16.63
N ALA A 673 -11.69 7.71 16.57
CA ALA A 673 -12.81 8.45 16.01
C ALA A 673 -13.04 9.78 16.76
N PRO A 674 -13.57 10.83 16.10
CA PRO A 674 -14.05 12.03 16.79
C PRO A 674 -15.16 11.67 17.79
N ASN A 675 -15.61 12.64 18.58
CA ASN A 675 -16.80 12.48 19.42
C ASN A 675 -18.06 12.64 18.53
N PHE A 676 -19.13 11.88 18.84
CA PHE A 676 -20.44 11.89 18.14
C PHE A 676 -21.58 12.35 19.06
#